data_AF-A0A4R5B427-F1
#
_entry.id   AF-A0A4R5B427-F1
#
_cell.length_a   1.000
_cell.length_b   1.000
_cell.length_c   1.000
_cell.angle_alpha   90.00
_cell.angle_beta   90.00
_cell.angle_gamma   90.00
#
_symmetry.space_group_name_H-M   'P 1'
#
loop_
_entity.id
_entity.type
_entity.pdbx_description
1 polymer ?
#
loop_
_entity_poly.entity_id
_entity_poly.type
_entity_poly.pdbx_seq_one_letter_code
_entity_poly.pdbx_strand_id
1 'polypeptide(L)'
;MTLINSRPPGHDGDAEHPDGPLHLETGRRVTALLDSLGQSPVASNAYTTAHVVRLLPDGPDHRSALDWLRRHQHADGSWGGTVPVVQDRLVSTLAAVIALHDTTEEWAPAVSAAGLTWLRRHGTEGRDARDDLIAFEVTVPFLLDQARQRGLPLPYEAFAELPRLREAKFGLIPPELFAARPTTLMYCVEALPTPYSAHVSGLAKFAAANGSLSNNPAATAALQRHTGHRAALDYLAAASRSTGDGGLPEVFPISVFEDAWVLYLLQRAGILPPGTVTAAAANRLRAAALAAGQSGVGVDADFPVPDADDTAMAGIVLQNLDAGGATLLPTLLTFEGPDYFHCFAHERGPAVSANARVLEALARSPEQFGPQLRKATDFLLAARSDTAWWHDKWHLSPYYATAQAVFALADRVAAELRGTFDWLLDTQHPDGSWGVNGGTPEETAYAVLALATLDAHHGPAPRSAYDRARDRLREHLDATRHPELWIGKSLYTPTTVVRAAVLAGFAMASEAADRSVRPDFWKRFPSAVNVHARSAEAHTRAWRDNHGLAQDAAERDRLNRSWIGRSVAKCYPHAPRELLYLAGDTFMWLTAFDDVHAEATAHADPARLARILAQLTDVLDKAGYGQKDGEGNPAHGFPDALADLTIRARSLLPRDSFTRLLSALRGCGLALLWEAHVPWGENDVPLNEYLAMRRHTVFATVMTAFIPRPDAMHPIPDAHRLETSVHNLVGMVNDFCSFRYEQGTSTSAPTATNPLSLPHLLMREKNCTPGEALASLVQMCNEEADIAHRLIARLTRQDNEELRDWADAMAQLVAATDWHVSVTRWSAEPPAAPGPRSAAGSPQVGVRLPG
;
A
#
# COMPACT_ATOMS: atom_id res chain seq x y z
N MET A 1 -20.49 -41.77 22.10
CA MET A 1 -20.04 -42.88 21.23
C MET A 1 -20.23 -42.40 19.80
N THR A 2 -19.10 -42.09 19.16
CA THR A 2 -18.81 -42.08 17.70
C THR A 2 -19.81 -41.46 16.72
N LEU A 3 -19.41 -40.34 16.08
CA LEU A 3 -19.90 -39.97 14.75
C LEU A 3 -18.72 -39.54 13.87
N ILE A 4 -18.49 -40.33 12.82
CA ILE A 4 -17.51 -40.15 11.75
C ILE A 4 -18.24 -39.52 10.55
N ASN A 5 -17.75 -38.36 10.15
CA ASN A 5 -17.39 -37.93 8.80
C ASN A 5 -18.25 -38.38 7.59
N SER A 6 -18.86 -37.40 6.91
CA SER A 6 -19.19 -37.43 5.48
C SER A 6 -19.31 -35.98 4.95
N ARG A 7 -18.34 -35.52 4.14
CA ARG A 7 -18.49 -34.38 3.21
C ARG A 7 -19.27 -34.86 1.97
N PRO A 8 -20.10 -34.01 1.34
CA PRO A 8 -19.70 -33.34 0.06
C PRO A 8 -20.46 -32.00 -0.20
N PRO A 9 -20.38 -31.37 -1.39
CA PRO A 9 -19.27 -30.97 -2.25
C PRO A 9 -19.18 -29.43 -2.39
N GLY A 10 -18.17 -28.93 -3.11
CA GLY A 10 -17.87 -27.50 -3.27
C GLY A 10 -18.93 -26.69 -4.03
N HIS A 11 -18.96 -25.39 -3.71
CA HIS A 11 -19.52 -24.35 -4.54
C HIS A 11 -18.48 -23.23 -4.67
N ASP A 12 -17.85 -23.18 -5.84
CA ASP A 12 -17.32 -21.95 -6.43
C ASP A 12 -18.50 -21.01 -6.74
N GLY A 13 -18.25 -19.69 -6.67
CA GLY A 13 -19.12 -18.68 -7.28
C GLY A 13 -19.30 -17.41 -6.45
N ASP A 14 -18.50 -16.40 -6.78
CA ASP A 14 -18.55 -15.02 -6.32
C ASP A 14 -19.88 -14.28 -6.57
N ALA A 15 -20.09 -13.21 -5.81
CA ALA A 15 -20.78 -12.02 -6.29
C ALA A 15 -20.06 -10.78 -5.72
N GLU A 16 -19.31 -10.12 -6.61
CA GLU A 16 -18.43 -8.98 -6.39
C GLU A 16 -19.20 -7.66 -6.20
N HIS A 17 -18.54 -6.69 -5.56
CA HIS A 17 -19.04 -5.36 -5.22
C HIS A 17 -18.23 -4.32 -6.03
N PRO A 18 -18.78 -3.16 -6.50
CA PRO A 18 -18.22 -2.42 -7.64
C PRO A 18 -17.07 -1.44 -7.32
N ASP A 19 -16.41 -1.56 -6.17
CA ASP A 19 -15.06 -1.01 -5.92
C ASP A 19 -13.95 -2.04 -6.25
N GLY A 20 -14.35 -3.22 -6.75
CA GLY A 20 -13.55 -4.44 -6.84
C GLY A 20 -12.32 -4.49 -7.75
N PRO A 21 -12.30 -3.94 -8.99
CA PRO A 21 -11.29 -4.37 -9.96
C PRO A 21 -9.85 -4.04 -9.55
N LEU A 22 -9.58 -2.79 -9.13
CA LEU A 22 -8.23 -2.30 -8.90
C LEU A 22 -7.64 -2.77 -7.56
N HIS A 23 -8.44 -2.77 -6.49
CA HIS A 23 -7.99 -3.30 -5.19
C HIS A 23 -7.84 -4.81 -5.21
N LEU A 24 -8.73 -5.56 -5.88
CA LEU A 24 -8.57 -7.01 -6.05
C LEU A 24 -7.40 -7.34 -6.98
N GLU A 25 -7.15 -6.54 -8.02
CA GLU A 25 -5.96 -6.70 -8.87
C GLU A 25 -4.68 -6.43 -8.09
N THR A 26 -4.60 -5.31 -7.36
CA THR A 26 -3.45 -4.97 -6.52
C THR A 26 -3.21 -6.08 -5.48
N GLY A 27 -4.27 -6.52 -4.78
CA GLY A 27 -4.19 -7.62 -3.80
C GLY A 27 -3.68 -8.93 -4.42
N ARG A 28 -4.17 -9.32 -5.60
CA ARG A 28 -3.67 -10.51 -6.32
C ARG A 28 -2.19 -10.38 -6.69
N ARG A 29 -1.76 -9.21 -7.17
CA ARG A 29 -0.37 -8.92 -7.51
C ARG A 29 0.56 -8.97 -6.30
N VAL A 30 0.11 -8.43 -5.16
CA VAL A 30 0.86 -8.49 -3.90
C VAL A 30 1.02 -9.95 -3.45
N THR A 31 -0.06 -10.74 -3.44
CA THR A 31 0.02 -12.16 -3.08
C THR A 31 0.97 -12.93 -3.98
N ALA A 32 0.86 -12.76 -5.31
CA ALA A 32 1.74 -13.42 -6.27
C ALA A 32 3.23 -13.01 -6.10
N LEU A 33 3.49 -11.75 -5.73
CA LEU A 33 4.84 -11.27 -5.42
C LEU A 33 5.38 -11.92 -4.15
N LEU A 34 4.58 -11.95 -3.07
CA LEU A 34 4.95 -12.58 -1.81
C LEU A 34 5.18 -14.09 -1.95
N ASP A 35 4.37 -14.78 -2.77
CA ASP A 35 4.54 -16.22 -3.07
C ASP A 35 5.84 -16.54 -3.82
N SER A 36 6.42 -15.55 -4.51
CA SER A 36 7.71 -15.70 -5.21
C SER A 36 8.93 -15.48 -4.31
N LEU A 37 8.75 -14.98 -3.08
CA LEU A 37 9.86 -14.71 -2.16
C LEU A 37 10.66 -15.98 -1.82
N GLY A 38 11.97 -15.83 -1.70
CA GLY A 38 12.90 -16.92 -1.46
C GLY A 38 13.44 -17.57 -2.74
N GLN A 39 12.93 -17.19 -3.91
CA GLN A 39 13.57 -17.50 -5.19
C GLN A 39 14.75 -16.55 -5.48
N SER A 40 14.74 -15.34 -4.91
CA SER A 40 15.80 -14.34 -5.02
C SER A 40 16.31 -14.08 -6.45
N PRO A 41 15.43 -13.85 -7.44
CA PRO A 41 15.84 -13.58 -8.81
C PRO A 41 16.63 -12.27 -8.91
N VAL A 42 17.88 -12.39 -9.34
CA VAL A 42 18.76 -11.26 -9.71
C VAL A 42 19.07 -11.40 -11.19
N ALA A 43 18.95 -10.31 -11.94
CA ALA A 43 19.19 -10.33 -13.39
C ALA A 43 20.64 -10.70 -13.73
N SER A 44 20.82 -11.34 -14.89
CA SER A 44 22.14 -11.72 -15.41
C SER A 44 23.02 -10.49 -15.66
N ASN A 45 24.30 -10.65 -15.36
CA ASN A 45 25.28 -9.58 -15.40
C ASN A 45 26.50 -10.00 -16.24
N ALA A 46 26.96 -9.10 -17.12
CA ALA A 46 28.00 -9.42 -18.10
C ALA A 46 29.40 -9.62 -17.50
N TYR A 47 29.80 -8.79 -16.53
CA TYR A 47 31.09 -8.95 -15.83
C TYR A 47 31.18 -10.32 -15.15
N THR A 48 30.15 -10.67 -14.37
CA THR A 48 30.15 -11.92 -13.62
C THR A 48 30.11 -13.14 -14.55
N THR A 49 29.26 -13.10 -15.59
CA THR A 49 29.20 -14.16 -16.61
C THR A 49 30.54 -14.36 -17.31
N ALA A 50 31.22 -13.28 -17.72
CA ALA A 50 32.52 -13.35 -18.38
C ALA A 50 33.61 -13.94 -17.49
N HIS A 51 33.64 -13.59 -16.20
CA HIS A 51 34.59 -14.17 -15.26
C HIS A 51 34.37 -15.68 -15.06
N VAL A 52 33.12 -16.12 -14.96
CA VAL A 52 32.80 -17.55 -14.79
C VAL A 52 33.21 -18.34 -16.04
N VAL A 53 32.87 -17.85 -17.24
CA VAL A 53 33.30 -18.42 -18.52
C VAL A 53 34.82 -18.59 -18.56
N ARG A 54 35.56 -17.52 -18.24
CA ARG A 54 37.03 -17.52 -18.30
C ARG A 54 37.68 -18.45 -17.27
N LEU A 55 37.16 -18.46 -16.04
CA LEU A 55 37.79 -19.18 -14.93
C LEU A 55 37.47 -20.67 -14.95
N LEU A 56 36.33 -21.07 -15.52
CA LEU A 56 35.83 -22.44 -15.52
C LEU A 56 35.44 -22.87 -16.95
N PRO A 57 36.41 -23.13 -17.85
CA PRO A 57 36.13 -23.58 -19.22
C PRO A 57 35.40 -24.93 -19.30
N ASP A 58 35.62 -25.79 -18.31
CA ASP A 58 34.96 -27.09 -18.17
C ASP A 58 33.85 -27.08 -17.09
N GLY A 59 33.42 -25.88 -16.67
CA GLY A 59 32.40 -25.71 -15.63
C GLY A 59 30.98 -26.02 -16.10
N PRO A 60 30.04 -26.17 -15.15
CA PRO A 60 28.62 -26.30 -15.48
C PRO A 60 28.14 -25.07 -16.26
N ASP A 61 27.25 -25.29 -17.22
CA ASP A 61 26.60 -24.25 -18.04
C ASP A 61 27.56 -23.33 -18.82
N HIS A 62 28.85 -23.67 -18.93
CA HIS A 62 29.86 -22.84 -19.62
C HIS A 62 29.43 -22.45 -21.04
N ARG A 63 28.91 -23.39 -21.83
CA ARG A 63 28.43 -23.11 -23.20
C ARG A 63 27.27 -22.12 -23.21
N SER A 64 26.34 -22.25 -22.28
CA SER A 64 25.18 -21.36 -22.15
C SER A 64 25.63 -19.94 -21.76
N ALA A 65 26.59 -19.82 -20.85
CA ALA A 65 27.18 -18.55 -20.44
C ALA A 65 27.98 -17.87 -21.56
N LEU A 66 28.73 -18.66 -22.33
CA LEU A 66 29.48 -18.16 -23.49
C LEU A 66 28.54 -17.70 -24.62
N ASP A 67 27.47 -18.44 -24.90
CA ASP A 67 26.42 -18.03 -25.83
C ASP A 67 25.63 -16.81 -25.32
N TRP A 68 25.42 -16.71 -24.00
CA TRP A 68 24.83 -15.52 -23.40
C TRP A 68 25.66 -14.27 -23.69
N LEU A 69 26.99 -14.32 -23.51
CA LEU A 69 27.87 -13.18 -23.86
C LEU A 69 27.74 -12.80 -25.33
N ARG A 70 27.66 -13.78 -26.23
CA ARG A 70 27.45 -13.53 -27.66
C ARG A 70 26.14 -12.79 -27.95
N ARG A 71 25.05 -13.20 -27.30
CA ARG A 71 23.70 -12.66 -27.53
C ARG A 71 23.45 -11.30 -26.85
N HIS A 72 24.24 -10.95 -25.84
CA HIS A 72 24.05 -9.74 -25.03
C HIS A 72 25.12 -8.66 -25.26
N GLN A 73 25.84 -8.73 -26.39
CA GLN A 73 26.60 -7.58 -26.88
C GLN A 73 25.64 -6.49 -27.39
N HIS A 74 25.86 -5.25 -26.98
CA HIS A 74 25.09 -4.10 -27.48
C HIS A 74 25.50 -3.74 -28.91
N ALA A 75 24.65 -3.00 -29.60
CA ALA A 75 24.88 -2.61 -31.00
C ALA A 75 26.15 -1.77 -31.21
N ASP A 76 26.62 -1.07 -30.17
CA ASP A 76 27.86 -0.29 -30.19
C ASP A 76 29.13 -1.14 -29.92
N GLY A 77 28.96 -2.44 -29.65
CA GLY A 77 30.02 -3.40 -29.35
C GLY A 77 30.30 -3.59 -27.86
N SER A 78 29.71 -2.81 -26.97
CA SER A 78 29.93 -2.93 -25.52
C SER A 78 29.10 -4.04 -24.87
N TRP A 79 29.44 -4.38 -23.63
CA TRP A 79 28.63 -5.16 -22.69
C TRP A 79 28.36 -4.32 -21.44
N GLY A 80 27.30 -4.65 -20.71
CA GLY A 80 26.86 -3.96 -19.50
C GLY A 80 25.34 -3.84 -19.45
N GLY A 81 24.83 -3.13 -18.45
CA GLY A 81 23.40 -2.85 -18.27
C GLY A 81 22.84 -1.97 -19.39
N THR A 82 21.54 -2.00 -19.60
CA THR A 82 20.83 -1.16 -20.58
C THR A 82 20.98 0.33 -20.29
N VAL A 83 21.13 0.71 -19.02
CA VAL A 83 21.48 2.06 -18.60
C VAL A 83 22.91 2.38 -19.06
N PRO A 84 23.15 3.43 -19.87
CA PRO A 84 24.44 3.67 -20.53
C PRO A 84 25.47 4.33 -19.59
N VAL A 85 25.75 3.70 -18.44
CA VAL A 85 26.82 4.14 -17.53
C VAL A 85 28.17 3.67 -18.06
N VAL A 86 29.03 4.62 -18.40
CA VAL A 86 30.32 4.34 -19.06
C VAL A 86 31.22 3.41 -18.23
N GLN A 87 31.23 3.57 -16.92
CA GLN A 87 32.01 2.76 -15.97
C GLN A 87 31.56 1.30 -16.00
N ASP A 88 30.24 1.07 -16.03
CA ASP A 88 29.65 -0.26 -16.17
C ASP A 88 29.99 -0.88 -17.52
N ARG A 89 29.86 -0.09 -18.59
CA ARG A 89 30.24 -0.54 -19.93
C ARG A 89 31.71 -0.90 -20.03
N LEU A 90 32.59 -0.11 -19.40
CA LEU A 90 34.03 -0.35 -19.39
C LEU A 90 34.38 -1.69 -18.72
N VAL A 91 33.95 -1.90 -17.47
CA VAL A 91 34.31 -3.09 -16.70
C VAL A 91 33.73 -4.36 -17.32
N SER A 92 32.48 -4.30 -17.77
CA SER A 92 31.78 -5.41 -18.43
C SER A 92 32.40 -5.76 -19.79
N THR A 93 32.71 -4.75 -20.61
CA THR A 93 33.31 -4.98 -21.95
C THR A 93 34.73 -5.50 -21.83
N LEU A 94 35.54 -5.01 -20.88
CA LEU A 94 36.87 -5.55 -20.61
C LEU A 94 36.80 -7.04 -20.24
N ALA A 95 35.93 -7.40 -19.30
CA ALA A 95 35.76 -8.79 -18.86
C ALA A 95 35.31 -9.70 -20.03
N ALA A 96 34.29 -9.28 -20.79
CA ALA A 96 33.77 -10.03 -21.93
C ALA A 96 34.82 -10.21 -23.03
N VAL A 97 35.55 -9.16 -23.42
CA VAL A 97 36.61 -9.22 -24.43
C VAL A 97 37.72 -10.19 -24.02
N ILE A 98 38.12 -10.20 -22.75
CA ILE A 98 39.13 -11.13 -22.24
C ILE A 98 38.60 -12.57 -22.27
N ALA A 99 37.37 -12.82 -21.82
CA ALA A 99 36.77 -14.15 -21.86
C ALA A 99 36.64 -14.69 -23.31
N LEU A 100 36.25 -13.83 -24.25
CA LEU A 100 36.14 -14.16 -25.67
C LEU A 100 37.50 -14.28 -26.38
N HIS A 101 38.57 -13.71 -25.83
CA HIS A 101 39.91 -13.91 -26.34
C HIS A 101 40.47 -15.29 -25.96
N ASP A 102 40.07 -15.81 -24.79
CA ASP A 102 40.57 -17.08 -24.25
C ASP A 102 39.79 -18.31 -24.78
N THR A 103 38.68 -18.12 -25.49
CA THR A 103 37.86 -19.21 -26.05
C THR A 103 38.33 -19.68 -27.43
N THR A 104 37.97 -20.90 -27.81
CA THR A 104 38.28 -21.52 -29.11
C THR A 104 37.15 -21.41 -30.14
N GLU A 105 36.04 -20.75 -29.79
CA GLU A 105 34.88 -20.58 -30.67
C GLU A 105 35.20 -19.69 -31.89
N GLU A 106 34.87 -20.15 -33.10
CA GLU A 106 35.20 -19.46 -34.36
C GLU A 106 34.57 -18.06 -34.49
N TRP A 107 33.43 -17.82 -33.84
CA TRP A 107 32.72 -16.54 -33.87
C TRP A 107 33.30 -15.50 -32.89
N ALA A 108 34.05 -15.95 -31.87
CA ALA A 108 34.49 -15.10 -30.77
C ALA A 108 35.43 -13.94 -31.21
N PRO A 109 36.37 -14.12 -32.17
CA PRO A 109 37.23 -13.02 -32.62
C PRO A 109 36.47 -11.83 -33.20
N ALA A 110 35.39 -12.07 -33.95
CA ALA A 110 34.59 -11.00 -34.55
C ALA A 110 33.83 -10.20 -33.47
N VAL A 111 33.22 -10.90 -32.52
CA VAL A 111 32.48 -10.31 -31.40
C VAL A 111 33.43 -9.52 -30.47
N SER A 112 34.61 -10.09 -30.19
CA SER A 112 35.68 -9.44 -29.40
C SER A 112 36.22 -8.17 -30.08
N ALA A 113 36.38 -8.17 -31.41
CA ALA A 113 36.87 -7.01 -32.16
C ALA A 113 35.94 -5.79 -32.07
N ALA A 114 34.62 -6.01 -32.02
CA ALA A 114 33.65 -4.93 -31.79
C ALA A 114 33.80 -4.33 -30.37
N GLY A 115 33.95 -5.16 -29.34
CA GLY A 115 34.22 -4.71 -27.97
C GLY A 115 35.55 -3.94 -27.84
N LEU A 116 36.61 -4.41 -28.46
CA LEU A 116 37.90 -3.70 -28.53
C LEU A 116 37.77 -2.34 -29.24
N THR A 117 36.91 -2.24 -30.23
CA THR A 117 36.66 -0.97 -30.92
C THR A 117 35.95 0.01 -30.00
N TRP A 118 34.95 -0.45 -29.25
CA TRP A 118 34.28 0.37 -28.24
C TRP A 118 35.26 0.82 -27.14
N LEU A 119 36.04 -0.10 -26.56
CA LEU A 119 37.01 0.20 -25.50
C LEU A 119 38.05 1.25 -25.92
N ARG A 120 38.52 1.21 -27.17
CA ARG A 120 39.47 2.20 -27.70
C ARG A 120 38.85 3.58 -27.89
N ARG A 121 37.56 3.65 -28.22
CA ARG A 121 36.85 4.90 -28.50
C ARG A 121 36.33 5.57 -27.24
N HIS A 122 35.73 4.80 -26.35
CA HIS A 122 34.94 5.29 -25.22
C HIS A 122 35.47 4.85 -23.86
N GLY A 123 36.29 3.80 -23.80
CA GLY A 123 36.71 3.22 -22.52
C GLY A 123 37.44 4.21 -21.60
N THR A 124 38.16 5.17 -22.17
CA THR A 124 38.87 6.20 -21.38
C THR A 124 37.96 7.25 -20.76
N GLU A 125 36.70 7.37 -21.22
CA GLU A 125 35.72 8.28 -20.62
C GLU A 125 35.36 7.84 -19.20
N GLY A 126 35.36 6.53 -18.92
CA GLY A 126 35.11 5.95 -17.59
C GLY A 126 36.33 5.87 -16.67
N ARG A 127 37.41 6.62 -16.94
CA ARG A 127 38.67 6.55 -16.17
C ARG A 127 38.57 7.16 -14.77
N ASP A 128 37.60 8.05 -14.55
CA ASP A 128 37.44 8.76 -13.28
C ASP A 128 36.66 7.89 -12.30
N ALA A 129 37.39 7.18 -11.45
CA ALA A 129 36.86 6.23 -10.47
C ALA A 129 36.46 6.91 -9.15
N ARG A 130 35.73 8.03 -9.21
CA ARG A 130 35.48 8.78 -7.97
C ARG A 130 34.45 8.11 -7.08
N ASP A 131 33.30 7.61 -7.55
CA ASP A 131 32.30 7.02 -6.63
C ASP A 131 31.30 5.98 -7.22
N ASP A 132 31.49 5.39 -8.41
CA ASP A 132 30.32 4.84 -9.16
C ASP A 132 30.05 3.31 -9.08
N LEU A 133 31.04 2.43 -8.90
CA LEU A 133 30.84 0.96 -8.88
C LEU A 133 31.66 0.25 -7.80
N ILE A 134 31.14 -0.87 -7.27
CA ILE A 134 31.82 -1.66 -6.22
C ILE A 134 33.14 -2.22 -6.76
N ALA A 135 34.22 -1.98 -6.02
CA ALA A 135 35.55 -2.53 -6.30
C ALA A 135 36.10 -2.17 -7.69
N PHE A 136 35.59 -1.11 -8.33
CA PHE A 136 36.05 -0.65 -9.65
C PHE A 136 37.57 -0.39 -9.67
N GLU A 137 38.09 0.18 -8.58
CA GLU A 137 39.53 0.42 -8.39
C GLU A 137 40.36 -0.87 -8.29
N VAL A 138 39.71 -2.02 -8.08
CA VAL A 138 40.36 -3.34 -8.06
C VAL A 138 40.16 -4.04 -9.40
N THR A 139 38.93 -4.12 -9.89
CA THR A 139 38.52 -4.93 -11.04
C THR A 139 39.08 -4.39 -12.36
N VAL A 140 38.97 -3.08 -12.61
CA VAL A 140 39.42 -2.48 -13.89
C VAL A 140 40.94 -2.56 -14.05
N PRO A 141 41.78 -2.18 -13.06
CA PRO A 141 43.23 -2.35 -13.18
C PRO A 141 43.64 -3.80 -13.39
N PHE A 142 42.99 -4.75 -12.69
CA PHE A 142 43.24 -6.17 -12.89
C PHE A 142 42.93 -6.60 -14.32
N LEU A 143 41.78 -6.21 -14.87
CA LEU A 143 41.38 -6.53 -16.24
C LEU A 143 42.31 -5.87 -17.27
N LEU A 144 42.75 -4.63 -17.04
CA LEU A 144 43.72 -3.96 -17.91
C LEU A 144 45.07 -4.69 -17.90
N ASP A 145 45.54 -5.16 -16.75
CA ASP A 145 46.74 -5.98 -16.64
C ASP A 145 46.57 -7.32 -17.39
N GLN A 146 45.41 -7.97 -17.26
CA GLN A 146 45.06 -9.19 -18.00
C GLN A 146 45.00 -8.97 -19.52
N ALA A 147 44.45 -7.84 -19.96
CA ALA A 147 44.40 -7.45 -21.37
C ALA A 147 45.80 -7.18 -21.92
N ARG A 148 46.66 -6.51 -21.13
CA ARG A 148 48.05 -6.18 -21.51
C ARG A 148 48.87 -7.46 -21.68
N GLN A 149 48.71 -8.43 -20.79
CA GLN A 149 49.38 -9.74 -20.87
C GLN A 149 48.99 -10.52 -22.15
N ARG A 150 47.80 -10.27 -22.70
CA ARG A 150 47.29 -10.86 -23.96
C ARG A 150 47.63 -10.05 -25.21
N GLY A 151 48.32 -8.91 -25.07
CA GLY A 151 48.67 -8.04 -26.19
C GLY A 151 47.46 -7.33 -26.83
N LEU A 152 46.37 -7.11 -26.07
CA LEU A 152 45.22 -6.39 -26.60
C LEU A 152 45.55 -4.90 -26.82
N PRO A 153 45.13 -4.28 -27.94
CA PRO A 153 45.52 -2.91 -28.28
C PRO A 153 44.63 -1.88 -27.56
N LEU A 154 44.88 -1.62 -26.28
CA LEU A 154 44.11 -0.67 -25.46
C LEU A 154 44.94 0.57 -25.05
N PRO A 155 44.31 1.73 -24.79
CA PRO A 155 44.99 2.95 -24.37
C PRO A 155 45.38 2.90 -22.88
N TYR A 156 46.31 2.00 -22.52
CA TYR A 156 46.65 1.72 -21.13
C TYR A 156 47.10 2.94 -20.32
N GLU A 157 47.85 3.85 -20.94
CA GLU A 157 48.39 5.04 -20.27
C GLU A 157 47.28 6.00 -19.79
N ALA A 158 46.09 5.92 -20.39
CA ALA A 158 44.94 6.73 -19.97
C ALA A 158 44.38 6.34 -18.58
N PHE A 159 44.77 5.18 -18.05
CA PHE A 159 44.30 4.63 -16.77
C PHE A 159 45.37 4.66 -15.66
N ALA A 160 46.45 5.45 -15.84
CA ALA A 160 47.60 5.46 -14.94
C ALA A 160 47.29 5.84 -13.48
N GLU A 161 46.16 6.49 -13.21
CA GLU A 161 45.73 6.87 -11.85
C GLU A 161 45.02 5.73 -11.09
N LEU A 162 44.41 4.75 -11.77
CA LEU A 162 43.67 3.68 -11.11
C LEU A 162 44.53 2.78 -10.20
N PRO A 163 45.80 2.43 -10.54
CA PRO A 163 46.68 1.72 -9.63
C PRO A 163 46.88 2.41 -8.27
N ARG A 164 46.90 3.75 -8.22
CA ARG A 164 47.01 4.48 -6.94
C ARG A 164 45.76 4.33 -6.08
N LEU A 165 44.57 4.38 -6.69
CA LEU A 165 43.30 4.15 -6.00
C LEU A 165 43.21 2.71 -5.46
N ARG A 166 43.69 1.74 -6.25
CA ARG A 166 43.82 0.34 -5.84
C ARG A 166 44.69 0.18 -4.59
N GLU A 167 45.87 0.81 -4.59
CA GLU A 167 46.80 0.79 -3.45
C GLU A 167 46.18 1.42 -2.19
N ALA A 168 45.45 2.53 -2.34
CA ALA A 168 44.73 3.15 -1.22
C ALA A 168 43.67 2.20 -0.62
N LYS A 169 42.91 1.46 -1.45
CA LYS A 169 41.94 0.47 -0.97
C LYS A 169 42.62 -0.68 -0.22
N PHE A 170 43.72 -1.22 -0.76
CA PHE A 170 44.48 -2.29 -0.10
C PHE A 170 45.13 -1.84 1.21
N GLY A 171 45.48 -0.56 1.34
CA GLY A 171 45.93 0.02 2.61
C GLY A 171 44.91 -0.06 3.75
N LEU A 172 43.61 -0.17 3.44
CA LEU A 172 42.55 -0.30 4.46
C LEU A 172 42.37 -1.73 4.97
N ILE A 173 42.72 -2.74 4.15
CA ILE A 173 42.57 -4.16 4.48
C ILE A 173 43.91 -4.86 4.19
N PRO A 174 44.81 -4.96 5.17
CA PRO A 174 46.10 -5.65 5.00
C PRO A 174 45.94 -7.13 4.62
N PRO A 175 46.90 -7.74 3.91
CA PRO A 175 46.84 -9.15 3.51
C PRO A 175 46.64 -10.12 4.69
N GLU A 176 47.26 -9.83 5.84
CA GLU A 176 47.14 -10.64 7.04
C GLU A 176 45.72 -10.59 7.62
N LEU A 177 45.09 -9.41 7.57
CA LEU A 177 43.70 -9.23 8.00
C LEU A 177 42.75 -10.02 7.09
N PHE A 178 42.96 -9.90 5.78
CA PHE A 178 42.21 -10.63 4.75
C PHE A 178 42.31 -12.16 4.92
N ALA A 179 43.48 -12.67 5.28
CA ALA A 179 43.68 -14.11 5.50
C ALA A 179 43.05 -14.63 6.82
N ALA A 180 42.96 -13.75 7.82
CA ALA A 180 42.56 -14.11 9.18
C ALA A 180 41.04 -14.16 9.39
N ARG A 181 40.26 -13.28 8.74
CA ARG A 181 38.81 -13.15 8.96
C ARG A 181 38.07 -12.74 7.68
N PRO A 182 36.73 -12.89 7.63
CA PRO A 182 35.96 -12.38 6.52
C PRO A 182 36.10 -10.86 6.34
N THR A 183 36.21 -10.42 5.09
CA THR A 183 36.30 -9.00 4.72
C THR A 183 35.61 -8.76 3.37
N THR A 184 35.28 -7.51 3.07
CA THR A 184 34.66 -7.12 1.80
C THR A 184 35.49 -7.45 0.56
N LEU A 185 36.82 -7.68 0.68
CA LEU A 185 37.65 -8.13 -0.44
C LEU A 185 37.29 -9.54 -0.92
N MET A 186 36.63 -10.37 -0.09
CA MET A 186 36.16 -11.69 -0.50
C MET A 186 35.16 -11.62 -1.67
N TYR A 187 34.46 -10.49 -1.82
CA TYR A 187 33.48 -10.26 -2.87
C TYR A 187 34.12 -10.03 -4.26
N CYS A 188 35.44 -9.79 -4.34
CA CYS A 188 36.15 -9.52 -5.59
C CYS A 188 37.44 -10.34 -5.77
N VAL A 189 37.50 -11.55 -5.18
CA VAL A 189 38.70 -12.43 -5.21
C VAL A 189 39.17 -12.81 -6.61
N GLU A 190 38.29 -12.77 -7.60
CA GLU A 190 38.61 -13.01 -9.02
C GLU A 190 39.55 -11.97 -9.62
N ALA A 191 39.73 -10.82 -8.95
CA ALA A 191 40.49 -9.67 -9.41
C ALA A 191 41.61 -9.22 -8.45
N LEU A 192 41.93 -10.03 -7.43
CA LEU A 192 42.95 -9.67 -6.43
C LEU A 192 44.38 -9.89 -6.96
N PRO A 193 45.29 -8.91 -6.79
CA PRO A 193 46.70 -9.08 -7.13
C PRO A 193 47.48 -9.79 -6.00
N THR A 194 48.74 -10.13 -6.26
CA THR A 194 49.70 -10.54 -5.21
C THR A 194 49.97 -9.37 -4.25
N PRO A 195 50.06 -9.59 -2.92
CA PRO A 195 50.05 -10.88 -2.21
C PRO A 195 48.66 -11.44 -1.88
N TYR A 196 47.57 -10.71 -2.07
CA TYR A 196 46.21 -11.15 -1.71
C TYR A 196 45.79 -12.45 -2.41
N SER A 197 46.10 -12.60 -3.70
CA SER A 197 45.78 -13.80 -4.47
C SER A 197 46.35 -15.09 -3.85
N ALA A 198 47.47 -15.01 -3.11
CA ALA A 198 48.08 -16.16 -2.44
C ALA A 198 47.23 -16.70 -1.27
N HIS A 199 46.32 -15.88 -0.74
CA HIS A 199 45.47 -16.26 0.38
C HIS A 199 44.11 -16.84 -0.06
N VAL A 200 43.75 -16.76 -1.35
CA VAL A 200 42.43 -17.18 -1.86
C VAL A 200 42.12 -18.64 -1.50
N SER A 201 43.09 -19.55 -1.59
CA SER A 201 42.86 -20.95 -1.24
C SER A 201 42.49 -21.14 0.24
N GLY A 202 43.02 -20.29 1.13
CA GLY A 202 42.72 -20.30 2.56
C GLY A 202 41.32 -19.77 2.90
N LEU A 203 40.64 -19.11 1.95
CA LEU A 203 39.28 -18.59 2.14
C LEU A 203 38.20 -19.67 2.02
N ALA A 204 38.53 -20.89 1.56
CA ALA A 204 37.59 -22.00 1.48
C ALA A 204 36.91 -22.31 2.83
N LYS A 205 37.59 -22.01 3.95
CA LYS A 205 37.04 -22.13 5.32
C LYS A 205 35.91 -21.13 5.63
N PHE A 206 35.76 -20.09 4.83
CA PHE A 206 34.73 -19.05 4.94
C PHE A 206 33.66 -19.17 3.84
N ALA A 207 33.71 -20.22 3.02
CA ALA A 207 32.64 -20.50 2.07
C ALA A 207 31.35 -20.89 2.81
N ALA A 208 30.21 -20.42 2.30
CA ALA A 208 28.90 -20.72 2.85
C ALA A 208 28.52 -22.20 2.64
N ALA A 209 27.51 -22.67 3.37
CA ALA A 209 27.03 -24.05 3.26
C ALA A 209 26.51 -24.40 1.84
N ASN A 210 26.00 -23.40 1.12
CA ASN A 210 25.59 -23.54 -0.28
C ASN A 210 26.77 -23.65 -1.27
N GLY A 211 28.03 -23.53 -0.80
CA GLY A 211 29.25 -23.59 -1.61
C GLY A 211 29.74 -22.25 -2.16
N SER A 212 29.01 -21.16 -1.91
CA SER A 212 29.37 -19.82 -2.38
C SER A 212 30.49 -19.19 -1.56
N LEU A 213 31.24 -18.29 -2.20
CA LEU A 213 32.07 -17.31 -1.52
C LEU A 213 31.40 -15.94 -1.63
N SER A 214 30.94 -15.40 -0.49
CA SER A 214 30.24 -14.10 -0.42
C SER A 214 29.05 -14.00 -1.38
N ASN A 215 28.30 -15.08 -1.59
CA ASN A 215 27.13 -15.13 -2.46
C ASN A 215 27.40 -14.54 -3.87
N ASN A 216 28.65 -14.54 -4.35
CA ASN A 216 29.05 -13.92 -5.61
C ASN A 216 29.58 -14.98 -6.58
N PRO A 217 28.98 -15.14 -7.78
CA PRO A 217 29.42 -16.17 -8.73
C PRO A 217 30.84 -16.00 -9.25
N ALA A 218 31.30 -14.78 -9.54
CA ALA A 218 32.67 -14.55 -10.00
C ALA A 218 33.71 -14.92 -8.92
N ALA A 219 33.46 -14.50 -7.68
CA ALA A 219 34.29 -14.84 -6.53
C ALA A 219 34.32 -16.36 -6.28
N THR A 220 33.17 -17.01 -6.41
CA THR A 220 33.03 -18.46 -6.21
C THR A 220 33.73 -19.26 -7.32
N ALA A 221 33.66 -18.80 -8.57
CA ALA A 221 34.41 -19.40 -9.67
C ALA A 221 35.93 -19.28 -9.46
N ALA A 222 36.40 -18.15 -8.93
CA ALA A 222 37.80 -17.99 -8.56
C ALA A 222 38.18 -18.94 -7.40
N LEU A 223 37.35 -19.08 -6.36
CA LEU A 223 37.60 -20.03 -5.28
C LEU A 223 37.73 -21.46 -5.82
N GLN A 224 36.80 -21.89 -6.67
CA GLN A 224 36.87 -23.19 -7.32
C GLN A 224 38.22 -23.33 -8.02
N ARG A 225 38.56 -22.38 -8.90
CA ARG A 225 39.75 -22.50 -9.76
C ARG A 225 41.04 -22.68 -8.97
N HIS A 226 41.11 -22.08 -7.77
CA HIS A 226 42.28 -22.13 -6.88
C HIS A 226 42.32 -23.36 -5.96
N THR A 227 41.18 -24.03 -5.70
CA THR A 227 41.08 -25.03 -4.63
C THR A 227 40.44 -26.36 -5.04
N GLY A 228 39.72 -26.39 -6.15
CA GLY A 228 38.85 -27.51 -6.51
C GLY A 228 37.64 -27.69 -5.57
N HIS A 229 37.22 -26.64 -4.85
CA HIS A 229 36.09 -26.69 -3.92
C HIS A 229 34.81 -27.17 -4.63
N ARG A 230 34.37 -28.40 -4.32
CA ARG A 230 33.32 -29.08 -5.11
C ARG A 230 31.97 -28.38 -5.04
N ALA A 231 31.57 -27.93 -3.84
CA ALA A 231 30.29 -27.26 -3.64
C ALA A 231 30.16 -25.94 -4.42
N ALA A 232 31.28 -25.33 -4.83
CA ALA A 232 31.27 -24.13 -5.66
C ALA A 232 30.59 -24.37 -7.02
N LEU A 233 30.73 -25.57 -7.59
CA LEU A 233 30.09 -25.91 -8.88
C LEU A 233 28.57 -26.05 -8.73
N ASP A 234 28.11 -26.64 -7.62
CA ASP A 234 26.69 -26.77 -7.32
C ASP A 234 26.03 -25.39 -7.14
N TYR A 235 26.70 -24.49 -6.43
CA TYR A 235 26.31 -23.09 -6.30
C TYR A 235 26.20 -22.38 -7.65
N LEU A 236 27.25 -22.45 -8.48
CA LEU A 236 27.27 -21.77 -9.79
C LEU A 236 26.16 -22.27 -10.71
N ALA A 237 25.88 -23.57 -10.70
CA ALA A 237 24.78 -24.14 -11.44
C ALA A 237 23.42 -23.66 -10.89
N ALA A 238 23.29 -23.45 -9.58
CA ALA A 238 22.09 -22.85 -8.99
C ALA A 238 21.91 -21.38 -9.38
N ALA A 239 22.99 -20.59 -9.38
CA ALA A 239 22.98 -19.19 -9.80
C ALA A 239 22.67 -19.02 -11.30
N SER A 240 23.18 -19.91 -12.15
CA SER A 240 22.83 -19.97 -13.58
C SER A 240 21.36 -20.34 -13.80
N ARG A 241 20.81 -21.28 -13.01
CA ARG A 241 19.39 -21.64 -13.09
C ARG A 241 18.46 -20.55 -12.57
N SER A 242 18.88 -19.71 -11.62
CA SER A 242 18.02 -18.66 -11.07
C SER A 242 17.77 -17.51 -12.05
N THR A 243 18.68 -17.26 -12.99
CA THR A 243 18.49 -16.30 -14.09
C THR A 243 17.70 -16.91 -15.25
N GLY A 244 17.93 -18.18 -15.56
CA GLY A 244 17.17 -18.94 -16.57
C GLY A 244 17.46 -18.55 -18.03
N ASP A 245 18.39 -17.63 -18.29
CA ASP A 245 18.72 -17.13 -19.63
C ASP A 245 20.11 -17.55 -20.15
N GLY A 246 20.88 -18.22 -19.29
CA GLY A 246 22.25 -18.69 -19.53
C GLY A 246 23.33 -17.79 -18.93
N GLY A 247 22.99 -16.58 -18.45
CA GLY A 247 23.93 -15.69 -17.76
C GLY A 247 23.98 -15.98 -16.26
N LEU A 248 24.92 -15.32 -15.56
CA LEU A 248 25.01 -15.40 -14.10
C LEU A 248 24.72 -14.03 -13.46
N PRO A 249 24.08 -14.02 -12.27
CA PRO A 249 23.75 -12.79 -11.56
C PRO A 249 24.97 -12.17 -10.89
N GLU A 250 24.88 -10.90 -10.50
CA GLU A 250 25.92 -10.24 -9.70
C GLU A 250 26.07 -10.87 -8.30
N VAL A 251 24.94 -11.21 -7.67
CA VAL A 251 24.88 -11.80 -6.33
C VAL A 251 23.68 -12.75 -6.25
N PHE A 252 23.85 -13.88 -5.57
CA PHE A 252 22.79 -14.86 -5.37
C PHE A 252 23.15 -15.85 -4.24
N PRO A 253 22.19 -16.30 -3.40
CA PRO A 253 20.90 -15.66 -3.14
C PRO A 253 21.05 -14.32 -2.40
N ILE A 254 19.95 -13.60 -2.28
CA ILE A 254 19.82 -12.30 -1.58
C ILE A 254 18.64 -12.34 -0.61
N SER A 255 18.46 -13.43 0.12
CA SER A 255 17.16 -13.72 0.77
C SER A 255 16.78 -12.72 1.86
N VAL A 256 17.75 -12.22 2.64
CA VAL A 256 17.51 -11.22 3.68
C VAL A 256 17.16 -9.89 3.05
N PHE A 257 17.96 -9.45 2.07
CA PHE A 257 17.73 -8.21 1.34
C PHE A 257 16.39 -8.22 0.59
N GLU A 258 16.07 -9.30 -0.12
CA GLU A 258 14.81 -9.46 -0.85
C GLU A 258 13.60 -9.40 0.10
N ASP A 259 13.58 -10.24 1.13
CA ASP A 259 12.46 -10.29 2.08
C ASP A 259 12.27 -8.94 2.77
N ALA A 260 13.37 -8.32 3.23
CA ALA A 260 13.29 -7.07 3.98
C ALA A 260 12.81 -5.90 3.10
N TRP A 261 13.36 -5.72 1.90
CA TRP A 261 12.95 -4.63 1.01
C TRP A 261 11.51 -4.77 0.52
N VAL A 262 11.09 -5.99 0.13
CA VAL A 262 9.73 -6.23 -0.37
C VAL A 262 8.72 -5.95 0.72
N LEU A 263 8.92 -6.50 1.92
CA LEU A 263 8.01 -6.26 3.05
C LEU A 263 7.97 -4.78 3.44
N TYR A 264 9.14 -4.12 3.48
CA TYR A 264 9.22 -2.69 3.79
C TYR A 264 8.42 -1.82 2.81
N LEU A 265 8.58 -2.03 1.51
CA LEU A 265 7.91 -1.23 0.47
C LEU A 265 6.39 -1.45 0.47
N LEU A 266 5.95 -2.70 0.57
CA LEU A 266 4.53 -3.03 0.65
C LEU A 266 3.87 -2.46 1.91
N GLN A 267 4.60 -2.50 3.03
CA GLN A 267 4.10 -1.93 4.27
C GLN A 267 4.04 -0.39 4.22
N ARG A 268 5.07 0.25 3.65
CA ARG A 268 5.11 1.71 3.47
C ARG A 268 3.96 2.19 2.58
N ALA A 269 3.57 1.39 1.60
CA ALA A 269 2.38 1.63 0.78
C ALA A 269 1.06 1.11 1.40
N GLY A 270 1.05 0.60 2.63
CA GLY A 270 -0.18 0.13 3.29
C GLY A 270 -0.88 -1.05 2.61
N ILE A 271 -0.19 -1.77 1.73
CA ILE A 271 -0.73 -2.88 0.92
C ILE A 271 -0.19 -4.25 1.32
N LEU A 272 0.59 -4.35 2.40
CA LEU A 272 1.08 -5.63 2.91
C LEU A 272 -0.08 -6.43 3.54
N PRO A 273 -0.51 -7.56 2.96
CA PRO A 273 -1.60 -8.34 3.52
C PRO A 273 -1.18 -9.04 4.81
N PRO A 274 -2.07 -9.14 5.82
CA PRO A 274 -1.89 -10.07 6.91
C PRO A 274 -2.05 -11.50 6.39
N GLY A 275 -1.16 -12.43 6.78
CA GLY A 275 -1.27 -13.81 6.32
C GLY A 275 -0.03 -14.66 6.51
N THR A 276 -0.15 -15.92 6.08
CA THR A 276 0.88 -16.97 6.24
C THR A 276 2.14 -16.69 5.43
N VAL A 277 2.02 -16.10 4.23
CA VAL A 277 3.15 -15.82 3.35
C VAL A 277 4.00 -14.67 3.88
N THR A 278 3.35 -13.59 4.31
CA THR A 278 3.97 -12.49 5.06
C THR A 278 4.70 -13.02 6.31
N ALA A 279 4.05 -13.91 7.06
CA ALA A 279 4.66 -14.54 8.23
C ALA A 279 5.87 -15.42 7.86
N ALA A 280 5.86 -16.11 6.72
CA ALA A 280 6.98 -16.95 6.30
C ALA A 280 8.24 -16.13 5.99
N ALA A 281 8.10 -15.03 5.23
CA ALA A 281 9.21 -14.11 4.97
C ALA A 281 9.73 -13.44 6.25
N ALA A 282 8.81 -12.95 7.10
CA ALA A 282 9.18 -12.38 8.40
C ALA A 282 9.92 -13.39 9.30
N ASN A 283 9.52 -14.67 9.28
CA ASN A 283 10.18 -15.72 10.03
C ASN A 283 11.59 -16.04 9.50
N ARG A 284 11.82 -15.99 8.18
CA ARG A 284 13.17 -16.12 7.61
C ARG A 284 14.07 -14.98 8.06
N LEU A 285 13.59 -13.74 7.95
CA LEU A 285 14.31 -12.55 8.46
C LEU A 285 14.63 -12.67 9.95
N ARG A 286 13.66 -13.07 10.75
CA ARG A 286 13.83 -13.27 12.19
C ARG A 286 14.86 -14.38 12.48
N ALA A 287 14.84 -15.48 11.74
CA ALA A 287 15.80 -16.55 11.90
C ALA A 287 17.22 -16.09 11.55
N ALA A 288 17.39 -15.34 10.47
CA ALA A 288 18.68 -14.74 10.09
C ALA A 288 19.18 -13.77 11.19
N ALA A 289 18.30 -12.88 11.68
CA ALA A 289 18.62 -11.95 12.76
C ALA A 289 19.03 -12.67 14.07
N LEU A 290 18.34 -13.75 14.43
CA LEU A 290 18.67 -14.55 15.61
C LEU A 290 20.02 -15.27 15.45
N ALA A 291 20.31 -15.80 14.26
CA ALA A 291 21.57 -16.47 13.96
C ALA A 291 22.76 -15.49 13.97
N ALA A 292 22.56 -14.28 13.45
CA ALA A 292 23.53 -13.20 13.45
C ALA A 292 23.88 -12.69 14.86
N GLY A 293 22.90 -12.72 15.78
CA GLY A 293 23.05 -12.21 17.14
C GLY A 293 23.43 -10.73 17.13
N GLN A 294 24.50 -10.37 17.84
CA GLN A 294 24.96 -8.98 17.92
C GLN A 294 25.84 -8.53 16.74
N SER A 295 26.12 -9.41 15.76
CA SER A 295 27.02 -9.10 14.64
C SER A 295 26.32 -8.31 13.52
N GLY A 296 25.00 -8.45 13.40
CA GLY A 296 24.22 -7.89 12.29
C GLY A 296 24.04 -8.91 11.17
N VAL A 297 23.14 -8.60 10.25
CA VAL A 297 22.88 -9.42 9.06
C VAL A 297 23.54 -8.77 7.84
N GLY A 298 23.70 -9.54 6.77
CA GLY A 298 23.99 -9.01 5.43
C GLY A 298 22.91 -9.42 4.44
N VAL A 299 23.21 -9.28 3.16
CA VAL A 299 22.28 -9.53 2.03
C VAL A 299 21.60 -10.91 2.06
N ASP A 300 22.24 -11.90 2.69
CA ASP A 300 21.74 -13.25 2.88
C ASP A 300 22.19 -13.80 4.25
N ALA A 301 21.48 -14.80 4.78
CA ALA A 301 21.77 -15.38 6.09
C ALA A 301 23.17 -15.99 6.20
N ASP A 302 23.70 -16.50 5.07
CA ASP A 302 25.06 -17.08 5.02
C ASP A 302 26.12 -16.07 4.53
N PHE A 303 25.75 -14.81 4.32
CA PHE A 303 26.70 -13.80 3.85
C PHE A 303 27.71 -13.48 4.95
N PRO A 304 29.03 -13.55 4.67
CA PRO A 304 30.04 -13.65 5.73
C PRO A 304 30.41 -12.31 6.38
N VAL A 305 29.95 -11.18 5.84
CA VAL A 305 30.24 -9.84 6.34
C VAL A 305 28.93 -9.07 6.52
N PRO A 306 28.51 -8.75 7.75
CA PRO A 306 27.29 -7.98 7.97
C PRO A 306 27.46 -6.51 7.57
N ASP A 307 26.34 -5.84 7.33
CA ASP A 307 26.31 -4.41 6.99
C ASP A 307 25.18 -3.66 7.70
N ALA A 308 25.36 -2.34 7.78
CA ALA A 308 24.42 -1.47 8.46
C ALA A 308 23.06 -1.33 7.73
N ASP A 309 23.03 -1.48 6.39
CA ASP A 309 21.83 -1.23 5.58
C ASP A 309 20.84 -2.39 5.73
N ASP A 310 21.29 -3.63 5.49
CA ASP A 310 20.51 -4.85 5.69
C ASP A 310 20.13 -5.05 7.17
N THR A 311 21.05 -4.75 8.11
CA THR A 311 20.75 -4.84 9.55
C THR A 311 19.69 -3.84 9.97
N ALA A 312 19.78 -2.58 9.51
CA ALA A 312 18.77 -1.57 9.81
C ALA A 312 17.42 -1.94 9.18
N MET A 313 17.40 -2.35 7.91
CA MET A 313 16.18 -2.72 7.21
C MET A 313 15.47 -3.92 7.88
N ALA A 314 16.21 -4.98 8.21
CA ALA A 314 15.66 -6.12 8.93
C ALA A 314 15.09 -5.69 10.29
N GLY A 315 15.78 -4.82 11.02
CA GLY A 315 15.30 -4.25 12.29
C GLY A 315 14.01 -3.45 12.15
N ILE A 316 13.89 -2.63 11.10
CA ILE A 316 12.70 -1.83 10.75
C ILE A 316 11.51 -2.75 10.50
N VAL A 317 11.65 -3.71 9.57
CA VAL A 317 10.58 -4.63 9.16
C VAL A 317 10.14 -5.51 10.33
N LEU A 318 11.07 -6.08 11.08
CA LEU A 318 10.73 -6.96 12.21
C LEU A 318 10.09 -6.19 13.37
N GLN A 319 10.39 -4.91 13.58
CA GLN A 319 9.67 -4.09 14.57
C GLN A 319 8.26 -3.77 14.11
N ASN A 320 8.12 -3.39 12.85
CA ASN A 320 6.84 -3.07 12.25
C ASN A 320 5.84 -4.25 12.27
N LEU A 321 6.34 -5.48 12.28
CA LEU A 321 5.55 -6.71 12.36
C LEU A 321 5.43 -7.29 13.78
N ASP A 322 5.85 -6.54 14.82
CA ASP A 322 5.92 -6.99 16.21
C ASP A 322 6.67 -8.33 16.38
N ALA A 323 7.67 -8.56 15.53
CA ALA A 323 8.43 -9.82 15.40
C ALA A 323 9.81 -9.75 16.08
N GLY A 324 10.03 -8.76 16.97
CA GLY A 324 11.22 -8.68 17.81
C GLY A 324 12.41 -7.93 17.23
N GLY A 325 12.21 -7.06 16.22
CA GLY A 325 13.32 -6.34 15.57
C GLY A 325 14.09 -5.35 16.46
N ALA A 326 13.56 -4.99 17.63
CA ALA A 326 14.24 -4.08 18.57
C ALA A 326 15.60 -4.63 19.06
N THR A 327 15.81 -5.94 19.00
CA THR A 327 17.07 -6.58 19.40
C THR A 327 18.24 -6.26 18.47
N LEU A 328 17.96 -5.85 17.21
CA LEU A 328 18.99 -5.49 16.23
C LEU A 328 19.47 -4.04 16.37
N LEU A 329 18.71 -3.15 17.03
CA LEU A 329 19.06 -1.73 17.10
C LEU A 329 20.43 -1.46 17.75
N PRO A 330 20.79 -2.09 18.89
CA PRO A 330 22.11 -1.88 19.49
C PRO A 330 23.27 -2.33 18.59
N THR A 331 23.05 -3.31 17.70
CA THR A 331 24.07 -3.80 16.77
C THR A 331 24.47 -2.75 15.74
N LEU A 332 23.58 -1.81 15.41
CA LEU A 332 23.90 -0.71 14.50
C LEU A 332 25.05 0.17 15.01
N LEU A 333 25.31 0.18 16.32
CA LEU A 333 26.43 0.91 16.92
C LEU A 333 27.80 0.33 16.56
N THR A 334 27.87 -0.92 16.11
CA THR A 334 29.13 -1.52 15.63
C THR A 334 29.60 -0.88 14.31
N PHE A 335 28.69 -0.21 13.61
CA PHE A 335 28.93 0.52 12.37
C PHE A 335 29.13 2.03 12.59
N GLU A 336 29.02 2.52 13.84
CA GLU A 336 29.09 3.94 14.15
C GLU A 336 30.53 4.47 13.95
N GLY A 337 30.69 5.38 12.99
CA GLY A 337 31.90 6.18 12.79
C GLY A 337 31.82 7.54 13.52
N PRO A 338 32.86 8.39 13.40
CA PRO A 338 32.88 9.71 14.04
C PRO A 338 31.77 10.62 13.52
N ASP A 339 31.60 10.69 12.20
CA ASP A 339 30.71 11.65 11.53
C ASP A 339 29.46 11.00 10.93
N TYR A 340 29.53 9.71 10.60
CA TYR A 340 28.45 8.93 9.96
C TYR A 340 28.58 7.44 10.30
N PHE A 341 27.58 6.65 9.93
CA PHE A 341 27.63 5.18 10.05
C PHE A 341 28.22 4.57 8.78
N HIS A 342 29.19 3.68 8.96
CA HIS A 342 29.77 2.91 7.87
C HIS A 342 28.78 1.84 7.41
N CYS A 343 28.54 1.68 6.10
CA CYS A 343 27.76 0.55 5.61
C CYS A 343 28.52 -0.76 5.88
N PHE A 344 29.78 -0.82 5.44
CA PHE A 344 30.72 -1.91 5.76
C PHE A 344 31.96 -1.38 6.48
N ALA A 345 32.52 -2.19 7.36
CA ALA A 345 33.85 -1.92 7.92
C ALA A 345 34.90 -1.77 6.79
N HIS A 346 35.77 -0.77 6.92
CA HIS A 346 36.84 -0.47 5.95
C HIS A 346 36.34 -0.10 4.53
N GLU A 347 35.14 0.49 4.44
CA GLU A 347 34.69 1.16 3.22
C GLU A 347 35.39 2.51 3.00
N ARG A 348 35.37 3.00 1.75
CA ARG A 348 36.06 4.25 1.38
C ARG A 348 35.21 5.51 1.56
N GLY A 349 33.92 5.41 1.28
CA GLY A 349 32.99 6.53 1.30
C GLY A 349 31.65 6.15 1.95
N PRO A 350 30.94 7.13 2.52
CA PRO A 350 29.66 6.91 3.19
C PRO A 350 28.56 6.48 2.20
N ALA A 351 27.54 5.80 2.70
CA ALA A 351 26.29 5.55 1.97
C ALA A 351 25.16 6.40 2.58
N VAL A 352 24.45 7.13 1.72
CA VAL A 352 23.27 7.90 2.12
C VAL A 352 22.13 6.94 2.49
N SER A 353 21.91 5.89 1.69
CA SER A 353 20.84 4.91 1.96
C SER A 353 21.04 4.24 3.31
N ALA A 354 22.24 3.75 3.59
CA ALA A 354 22.55 3.08 4.86
C ALA A 354 22.39 4.00 6.06
N ASN A 355 22.86 5.26 5.98
CA ASN A 355 22.69 6.22 7.08
C ASN A 355 21.22 6.61 7.27
N ALA A 356 20.45 6.74 6.19
CA ALA A 356 19.01 6.98 6.26
C ALA A 356 18.28 5.81 6.93
N ARG A 357 18.61 4.56 6.58
CA ARG A 357 18.01 3.39 7.24
C ARG A 357 18.42 3.25 8.69
N VAL A 358 19.67 3.49 9.03
CA VAL A 358 20.12 3.54 10.43
C VAL A 358 19.35 4.61 11.20
N LEU A 359 19.18 5.81 10.65
CA LEU A 359 18.38 6.86 11.26
C LEU A 359 16.94 6.41 11.49
N GLU A 360 16.29 5.85 10.47
CA GLU A 360 14.91 5.36 10.56
C GLU A 360 14.78 4.24 11.62
N ALA A 361 15.72 3.30 11.66
CA ALA A 361 15.74 2.20 12.61
C ALA A 361 15.89 2.70 14.05
N LEU A 362 16.90 3.53 14.32
CA LEU A 362 17.18 4.06 15.66
C LEU A 362 16.10 5.04 16.15
N ALA A 363 15.36 5.69 15.23
CA ALA A 363 14.30 6.63 15.59
C ALA A 363 13.11 5.97 16.32
N ARG A 364 13.05 4.63 16.33
CA ARG A 364 12.08 3.85 17.09
C ARG A 364 12.37 3.78 18.60
N SER A 365 13.57 4.18 19.03
CA SER A 365 13.95 4.29 20.46
C SER A 365 14.75 5.57 20.71
N PRO A 366 14.13 6.75 20.52
CA PRO A 366 14.83 8.03 20.50
C PRO A 366 15.47 8.41 21.84
N GLU A 367 14.90 7.94 22.95
CA GLU A 367 15.46 8.10 24.29
C GLU A 367 16.80 7.37 24.47
N GLN A 368 17.00 6.26 23.75
CA GLN A 368 18.24 5.46 23.82
C GLN A 368 19.33 6.00 22.89
N PHE A 369 18.94 6.47 21.70
CA PHE A 369 19.89 6.75 20.60
C PHE A 369 20.00 8.24 20.23
N GLY A 370 19.63 9.15 21.12
CA GLY A 370 19.60 10.60 20.86
C GLY A 370 20.84 11.19 20.15
N PRO A 371 22.09 10.89 20.58
CA PRO A 371 23.30 11.35 19.90
C PRO A 371 23.44 10.81 18.46
N GLN A 372 23.16 9.52 18.27
CA GLN A 372 23.23 8.84 16.97
C GLN A 372 22.20 9.40 16.00
N LEU A 373 20.99 9.71 16.49
CA LEU A 373 19.95 10.33 15.68
C LEU A 373 20.37 11.71 15.17
N ARG A 374 21.01 12.53 16.02
CA ARG A 374 21.55 13.83 15.58
C ARG A 374 22.64 13.66 14.54
N LYS A 375 23.61 12.78 14.81
CA LYS A 375 24.72 12.47 13.88
C LYS A 375 24.20 12.09 12.48
N ALA A 376 23.31 11.10 12.41
CA ALA A 376 22.78 10.65 11.12
C ALA A 376 21.91 11.71 10.44
N THR A 377 21.15 12.51 11.21
CA THR A 377 20.39 13.66 10.67
C THR A 377 21.33 14.69 10.05
N ASP A 378 22.36 15.12 10.79
CA ASP A 378 23.33 16.14 10.36
C ASP A 378 24.10 15.68 9.11
N PHE A 379 24.54 14.42 9.09
CA PHE A 379 25.18 13.81 7.93
C PHE A 379 24.26 13.85 6.70
N LEU A 380 23.01 13.40 6.82
CA LEU A 380 22.08 13.36 5.68
C LEU A 380 21.79 14.77 5.17
N LEU A 381 21.57 15.75 6.04
CA LEU A 381 21.32 17.12 5.61
C LEU A 381 22.54 17.75 4.91
N ALA A 382 23.76 17.41 5.35
CA ALA A 382 25.02 17.85 4.74
C ALA A 382 25.32 17.15 3.41
N ALA A 383 24.87 15.90 3.23
CA ALA A 383 25.05 15.13 2.01
C ALA A 383 24.11 15.53 0.86
N ARG A 384 23.20 16.49 1.08
CA ARG A 384 22.26 17.00 0.07
C ARG A 384 22.98 17.72 -1.07
N SER A 385 22.59 17.39 -2.29
CA SER A 385 22.88 18.14 -3.50
C SER A 385 21.83 19.23 -3.72
N ASP A 386 22.29 20.42 -4.09
CA ASP A 386 21.46 21.61 -4.32
C ASP A 386 20.41 21.89 -3.22
N THR A 387 20.73 21.49 -1.99
CA THR A 387 19.82 21.55 -0.82
C THR A 387 18.49 20.78 -0.95
N ALA A 388 18.32 19.94 -1.98
CA ALA A 388 17.02 19.36 -2.31
C ALA A 388 17.02 17.84 -2.50
N TRP A 389 18.11 17.22 -2.98
CA TRP A 389 18.09 15.82 -3.39
C TRP A 389 19.41 15.11 -3.06
N TRP A 390 19.48 13.78 -3.16
CA TRP A 390 20.64 12.98 -2.75
C TRP A 390 21.12 12.03 -3.84
N HIS A 391 22.40 11.64 -3.73
CA HIS A 391 23.00 10.51 -4.43
C HIS A 391 23.34 9.40 -3.44
N ASP A 392 23.45 8.17 -3.93
CA ASP A 392 23.90 7.03 -3.14
C ASP A 392 24.87 6.15 -3.94
N LYS A 393 25.67 5.36 -3.22
CA LYS A 393 26.68 4.47 -3.84
C LYS A 393 26.17 3.06 -4.16
N TRP A 394 24.97 2.70 -3.70
CA TRP A 394 24.36 1.39 -3.94
C TRP A 394 23.30 1.42 -5.05
N HIS A 395 22.87 2.60 -5.47
CA HIS A 395 21.82 2.78 -6.45
C HIS A 395 22.01 4.07 -7.26
N LEU A 396 21.94 3.99 -8.58
CA LEU A 396 22.22 5.11 -9.50
C LEU A 396 21.21 6.26 -9.39
N SER A 397 19.96 5.93 -9.07
CA SER A 397 18.90 6.94 -9.09
C SER A 397 19.00 7.91 -7.92
N PRO A 398 18.98 9.24 -8.18
CA PRO A 398 18.82 10.23 -7.13
C PRO A 398 17.44 10.14 -6.45
N TYR A 399 16.41 9.63 -7.14
CA TYR A 399 15.07 9.47 -6.58
C TYR A 399 15.02 8.36 -5.53
N TYR A 400 15.78 7.28 -5.71
CA TYR A 400 15.93 6.25 -4.68
C TYR A 400 16.60 6.80 -3.41
N ALA A 401 17.76 7.44 -3.57
CA ALA A 401 18.52 8.00 -2.45
C ALA A 401 17.70 9.07 -1.70
N THR A 402 17.03 9.95 -2.47
CA THR A 402 16.13 10.97 -1.92
C THR A 402 14.95 10.35 -1.18
N ALA A 403 14.34 9.29 -1.71
CA ALA A 403 13.26 8.60 -1.00
C ALA A 403 13.73 8.02 0.34
N GLN A 404 14.90 7.37 0.40
CA GLN A 404 15.43 6.85 1.67
C GLN A 404 15.67 7.99 2.68
N ALA A 405 16.29 9.09 2.25
CA ALA A 405 16.52 10.25 3.10
C ALA A 405 15.20 10.87 3.60
N VAL A 406 14.21 11.02 2.72
CA VAL A 406 12.87 11.53 3.08
C VAL A 406 12.19 10.64 4.12
N PHE A 407 12.22 9.31 3.94
CA PHE A 407 11.62 8.37 4.90
C PHE A 407 12.22 8.47 6.30
N ALA A 408 13.51 8.81 6.39
CA ALA A 408 14.22 8.95 7.66
C ALA A 408 14.09 10.34 8.30
N LEU A 409 13.96 11.39 7.47
CA LEU A 409 14.04 12.80 7.91
C LEU A 409 12.67 13.47 8.11
N ALA A 410 11.63 13.05 7.40
CA ALA A 410 10.36 13.79 7.32
C ALA A 410 9.76 14.11 8.71
N ASP A 411 9.65 13.13 9.59
CA ASP A 411 9.04 13.33 10.92
C ASP A 411 9.93 14.10 11.91
N ARG A 412 11.19 14.40 11.54
CA ARG A 412 12.19 15.01 12.41
C ARG A 412 12.53 16.44 12.01
N VAL A 413 12.65 16.68 10.71
CA VAL A 413 13.12 17.94 10.12
C VAL A 413 12.33 18.33 8.88
N ALA A 414 11.01 18.07 8.86
CA ALA A 414 10.12 18.40 7.75
C ALA A 414 10.37 19.78 7.13
N ALA A 415 10.55 20.83 7.94
CA ALA A 415 10.79 22.19 7.44
C ALA A 415 12.01 22.29 6.51
N GLU A 416 13.06 21.49 6.75
CA GLU A 416 14.27 21.42 5.93
C GLU A 416 14.04 20.70 4.59
N LEU A 417 12.93 19.96 4.44
CA LEU A 417 12.62 19.16 3.25
C LEU A 417 11.68 19.88 2.27
N ARG A 418 11.36 21.16 2.51
CA ARG A 418 10.52 21.93 1.59
C ARG A 418 11.11 21.98 0.18
N GLY A 419 12.43 22.21 0.08
CA GLY A 419 13.14 22.19 -1.22
C GLY A 419 13.12 20.83 -1.90
N THR A 420 13.11 19.73 -1.13
CA THR A 420 12.95 18.37 -1.65
C THR A 420 11.55 18.13 -2.22
N PHE A 421 10.51 18.60 -1.52
CA PHE A 421 9.13 18.53 -2.00
C PHE A 421 8.96 19.29 -3.32
N ASP A 422 9.44 20.53 -3.38
CA ASP A 422 9.36 21.35 -4.59
C ASP A 422 10.18 20.71 -5.74
N TRP A 423 11.38 20.17 -5.45
CA TRP A 423 12.19 19.44 -6.45
C TRP A 423 11.47 18.21 -7.02
N LEU A 424 10.79 17.41 -6.20
CA LEU A 424 10.01 16.26 -6.70
C LEU A 424 8.89 16.71 -7.65
N LEU A 425 8.23 17.83 -7.37
CA LEU A 425 7.19 18.36 -8.25
C LEU A 425 7.76 18.92 -9.57
N ASP A 426 8.85 19.68 -9.48
CA ASP A 426 9.45 20.37 -10.62
C ASP A 426 10.19 19.43 -11.58
N THR A 427 10.58 18.24 -11.12
CA THR A 427 11.33 17.26 -11.91
C THR A 427 10.49 16.13 -12.49
N GLN A 428 9.17 16.13 -12.30
CA GLN A 428 8.32 15.17 -12.98
C GLN A 428 8.33 15.43 -14.48
N HIS A 429 8.61 14.40 -15.27
CA HIS A 429 8.56 14.50 -16.73
C HIS A 429 7.11 14.69 -17.22
N PRO A 430 6.90 15.27 -18.41
CA PRO A 430 5.57 15.44 -19.00
C PRO A 430 4.76 14.14 -19.15
N ASP A 431 5.44 12.99 -19.29
CA ASP A 431 4.81 11.67 -19.39
C ASP A 431 4.42 11.07 -18.02
N GLY A 432 4.66 11.80 -16.93
CA GLY A 432 4.34 11.36 -15.57
C GLY A 432 5.44 10.62 -14.84
N SER A 433 6.54 10.29 -15.52
CA SER A 433 7.64 9.55 -14.92
C SER A 433 8.62 10.46 -14.16
N TRP A 434 9.41 9.86 -13.28
CA TRP A 434 10.66 10.43 -12.79
C TRP A 434 11.82 9.56 -13.21
N GLY A 435 12.98 10.19 -13.35
CA GLY A 435 14.25 9.49 -13.57
C GLY A 435 15.23 10.30 -14.42
N VAL A 436 16.48 9.84 -14.43
CA VAL A 436 17.54 10.46 -15.23
C VAL A 436 17.42 9.97 -16.68
N ASN A 437 17.41 10.87 -17.66
CA ASN A 437 17.35 10.55 -19.11
C ASN A 437 16.11 9.76 -19.58
N GLY A 438 14.90 10.21 -19.22
CA GLY A 438 13.64 9.71 -19.79
C GLY A 438 12.77 8.86 -18.87
N GLY A 439 13.13 8.80 -17.59
CA GLY A 439 12.31 8.22 -16.52
C GLY A 439 12.20 6.70 -16.53
N THR A 440 12.17 6.10 -15.34
CA THR A 440 11.98 4.65 -15.20
C THR A 440 10.86 4.34 -14.21
N PRO A 441 10.21 3.15 -14.29
CA PRO A 441 9.16 2.77 -13.35
C PRO A 441 9.65 2.72 -11.90
N GLU A 442 10.88 2.27 -11.68
CA GLU A 442 11.49 2.18 -10.34
C GLU A 442 11.69 3.58 -9.73
N GLU A 443 12.27 4.50 -10.50
CA GLU A 443 12.50 5.88 -10.05
C GLU A 443 11.19 6.63 -9.82
N THR A 444 10.22 6.43 -10.72
CA THR A 444 8.86 6.97 -10.59
C THR A 444 8.20 6.48 -9.31
N ALA A 445 8.36 5.20 -8.97
CA ALA A 445 7.81 4.65 -7.74
C ALA A 445 8.44 5.27 -6.49
N TYR A 446 9.78 5.38 -6.44
CA TYR A 446 10.45 6.02 -5.30
C TYR A 446 10.09 7.51 -5.16
N ALA A 447 9.95 8.25 -6.27
CA ALA A 447 9.49 9.63 -6.26
C ALA A 447 8.07 9.75 -5.69
N VAL A 448 7.14 8.88 -6.10
CA VAL A 448 5.77 8.85 -5.58
C VAL A 448 5.76 8.56 -4.07
N LEU A 449 6.51 7.56 -3.62
CA LEU A 449 6.58 7.20 -2.20
C LEU A 449 7.16 8.35 -1.35
N ALA A 450 8.20 9.02 -1.85
CA ALA A 450 8.78 10.19 -1.20
C ALA A 450 7.77 11.35 -1.12
N LEU A 451 7.11 11.66 -2.24
CA LEU A 451 6.11 12.72 -2.32
C LEU A 451 4.94 12.46 -1.35
N ALA A 452 4.41 11.23 -1.34
CA ALA A 452 3.33 10.84 -0.43
C ALA A 452 3.73 10.90 1.06
N THR A 453 5.01 10.71 1.38
CA THR A 453 5.52 10.90 2.75
C THR A 453 5.54 12.39 3.12
N LEU A 454 5.93 13.26 2.19
CA LEU A 454 6.01 14.70 2.39
C LEU A 454 4.65 15.40 2.40
N ASP A 455 3.63 14.84 1.74
CA ASP A 455 2.26 15.34 1.76
C ASP A 455 1.71 15.57 3.17
N ALA A 456 2.06 14.67 4.11
CA ALA A 456 1.65 14.76 5.52
C ALA A 456 2.19 16.01 6.23
N HIS A 457 3.26 16.62 5.70
CA HIS A 457 3.99 17.72 6.32
C HIS A 457 3.90 19.04 5.55
N HIS A 458 3.76 18.98 4.22
CA HIS A 458 3.75 20.15 3.34
C HIS A 458 2.41 20.42 2.65
N GLY A 459 1.40 19.60 2.95
CA GLY A 459 0.12 19.60 2.25
C GLY A 459 0.17 18.72 1.00
N PRO A 460 -0.99 18.32 0.46
CA PRO A 460 -1.06 17.37 -0.63
C PRO A 460 -0.43 17.93 -1.92
N ALA A 461 0.41 17.14 -2.57
CA ALA A 461 0.88 17.42 -3.90
C ALA A 461 -0.29 17.52 -4.91
N PRO A 462 -0.11 18.22 -6.05
CA PRO A 462 -1.16 18.33 -7.06
C PRO A 462 -1.63 16.96 -7.53
N ARG A 463 -2.94 16.71 -7.50
CA ARG A 463 -3.57 15.45 -7.95
C ARG A 463 -3.05 14.98 -9.31
N SER A 464 -2.85 15.92 -10.24
CA SER A 464 -2.36 15.62 -11.59
C SER A 464 -0.99 14.93 -11.60
N ALA A 465 -0.12 15.19 -10.60
CA ALA A 465 1.17 14.54 -10.48
C ALA A 465 0.99 13.05 -10.17
N TYR A 466 0.11 12.71 -9.22
CA TYR A 466 -0.23 11.33 -8.88
C TYR A 466 -1.00 10.61 -9.99
N ASP A 467 -1.95 11.27 -10.67
CA ASP A 467 -2.68 10.69 -11.79
C ASP A 467 -1.74 10.24 -12.91
N ARG A 468 -0.81 11.11 -13.34
CA ARG A 468 0.16 10.78 -14.38
C ARG A 468 1.12 9.68 -13.94
N ALA A 469 1.59 9.73 -12.69
CA ALA A 469 2.48 8.70 -12.15
C ALA A 469 1.79 7.33 -12.07
N ARG A 470 0.53 7.29 -11.60
CA ARG A 470 -0.30 6.09 -11.55
C ARG A 470 -0.44 5.47 -12.93
N ASP A 471 -0.78 6.28 -13.92
CA ASP A 471 -1.02 5.78 -15.28
C ASP A 471 0.29 5.24 -15.88
N ARG A 472 1.42 5.92 -15.66
CA ARG A 472 2.75 5.44 -16.07
C ARG A 472 3.18 4.14 -15.39
N LEU A 473 2.97 4.02 -14.08
CA LEU A 473 3.31 2.82 -13.32
C LEU A 473 2.42 1.62 -13.70
N ARG A 474 1.15 1.87 -14.04
CA ARG A 474 0.21 0.84 -14.48
C ARG A 474 0.72 0.06 -15.69
N GLU A 475 1.35 0.76 -16.64
CA GLU A 475 1.94 0.15 -17.85
C GLU A 475 3.05 -0.86 -17.56
N HIS A 476 3.63 -0.84 -16.35
CA HIS A 476 4.81 -1.62 -15.98
C HIS A 476 4.56 -2.63 -14.86
N LEU A 477 3.31 -2.82 -14.42
CA LEU A 477 2.96 -3.79 -13.37
C LEU A 477 3.29 -5.25 -13.75
N ASP A 478 3.30 -5.54 -15.06
CA ASP A 478 3.60 -6.86 -15.64
C ASP A 478 4.97 -6.92 -16.35
N ALA A 479 5.81 -5.89 -16.17
CA ALA A 479 7.12 -5.87 -16.80
C ALA A 479 8.00 -7.03 -16.26
N THR A 480 8.65 -7.75 -17.17
CA THR A 480 9.56 -8.87 -16.86
C THR A 480 11.03 -8.47 -16.90
N ARG A 481 11.31 -7.24 -17.32
CA ARG A 481 12.65 -6.65 -17.39
C ARG A 481 12.58 -5.25 -16.82
N HIS A 482 13.60 -4.89 -16.05
CA HIS A 482 13.75 -3.56 -15.47
C HIS A 482 15.16 -3.04 -15.73
N PRO A 483 15.34 -1.71 -15.85
CA PRO A 483 16.67 -1.12 -15.94
C PRO A 483 17.56 -1.50 -14.76
N GLU A 484 18.87 -1.60 -15.02
CA GLU A 484 19.88 -1.97 -14.04
C GLU A 484 20.35 -0.73 -13.28
N LEU A 485 19.61 -0.36 -12.22
CA LEU A 485 19.90 0.82 -11.40
C LEU A 485 20.69 0.50 -10.13
N TRP A 486 20.81 -0.78 -9.75
CA TRP A 486 21.54 -1.19 -8.55
C TRP A 486 23.01 -1.38 -8.85
N ILE A 487 23.86 -0.91 -7.93
CA ILE A 487 25.30 -0.82 -8.14
C ILE A 487 26.00 -2.02 -7.51
N GLY A 488 26.54 -2.89 -8.37
CA GLY A 488 27.48 -3.97 -8.02
C GLY A 488 28.90 -3.67 -8.50
N LYS A 489 29.69 -4.71 -8.77
CA LYS A 489 30.91 -4.60 -9.62
C LYS A 489 30.57 -4.14 -11.04
N SER A 490 29.31 -4.31 -11.41
CA SER A 490 28.63 -3.77 -12.57
C SER A 490 27.15 -3.66 -12.21
N LEU A 491 26.35 -3.00 -13.04
CA LEU A 491 24.96 -2.74 -12.73
C LEU A 491 24.13 -4.02 -12.73
N TYR A 492 23.16 -4.11 -11.82
CA TYR A 492 22.26 -5.24 -11.71
C TYR A 492 20.83 -4.82 -11.33
N THR A 493 19.93 -5.81 -11.32
CA THR A 493 18.52 -5.63 -10.95
C THR A 493 18.07 -6.75 -9.99
N PRO A 494 17.72 -6.43 -8.73
CA PRO A 494 17.01 -7.34 -7.84
C PRO A 494 15.51 -7.33 -8.20
N THR A 495 15.12 -8.24 -9.08
CA THR A 495 13.84 -8.15 -9.83
C THR A 495 12.62 -8.05 -8.91
N THR A 496 12.57 -8.84 -7.83
CA THR A 496 11.44 -8.82 -6.89
C THR A 496 11.33 -7.49 -6.13
N VAL A 497 12.46 -6.88 -5.78
CA VAL A 497 12.50 -5.58 -5.08
C VAL A 497 12.00 -4.46 -6.00
N VAL A 498 12.43 -4.46 -7.27
CA VAL A 498 11.95 -3.47 -8.24
C VAL A 498 10.45 -3.61 -8.48
N ARG A 499 9.95 -4.85 -8.62
CA ARG A 499 8.51 -5.12 -8.75
C ARG A 499 7.72 -4.65 -7.53
N ALA A 500 8.26 -4.85 -6.32
CA ALA A 500 7.65 -4.35 -5.09
C ALA A 500 7.59 -2.82 -5.07
N ALA A 501 8.67 -2.14 -5.48
CA ALA A 501 8.70 -0.69 -5.56
C ALA A 501 7.64 -0.17 -6.53
N VAL A 502 7.60 -0.69 -7.77
CA VAL A 502 6.61 -0.30 -8.79
C VAL A 502 5.19 -0.50 -8.29
N LEU A 503 4.90 -1.65 -7.67
CA LEU A 503 3.58 -1.95 -7.13
C LEU A 503 3.20 -1.03 -5.95
N ALA A 504 4.14 -0.76 -5.05
CA ALA A 504 3.96 0.15 -3.92
C ALA A 504 3.71 1.59 -4.40
N GLY A 505 4.51 2.08 -5.35
CA GLY A 505 4.32 3.38 -5.98
C GLY A 505 2.98 3.48 -6.71
N PHE A 506 2.58 2.44 -7.44
CA PHE A 506 1.29 2.40 -8.13
C PHE A 506 0.12 2.49 -7.15
N ALA A 507 0.16 1.70 -6.08
CA ALA A 507 -0.86 1.72 -5.04
C ALA A 507 -0.93 3.09 -4.35
N MET A 508 0.21 3.70 -4.02
CA MET A 508 0.23 5.04 -3.42
C MET A 508 -0.24 6.14 -4.34
N ALA A 509 0.15 6.12 -5.61
CA ALA A 509 -0.38 7.08 -6.58
C ALA A 509 -1.90 6.90 -6.78
N SER A 510 -2.38 5.65 -6.77
CA SER A 510 -3.82 5.35 -6.85
C SER A 510 -4.58 5.84 -5.62
N GLU A 511 -4.07 5.55 -4.41
CA GLU A 511 -4.69 6.01 -3.17
C GLU A 511 -4.66 7.54 -3.07
N ALA A 512 -3.55 8.20 -3.42
CA ALA A 512 -3.47 9.66 -3.40
C ALA A 512 -4.42 10.30 -4.42
N ALA A 513 -4.55 9.70 -5.61
CA ALA A 513 -5.56 10.10 -6.60
C ALA A 513 -6.99 9.89 -6.07
N ASP A 514 -7.24 8.87 -5.25
CA ASP A 514 -8.56 8.54 -4.69
C ASP A 514 -8.89 9.31 -3.40
N ARG A 515 -7.91 9.68 -2.56
CA ARG A 515 -8.08 10.53 -1.36
C ARG A 515 -8.62 11.91 -1.72
N SER A 516 -8.33 12.39 -2.92
CA SER A 516 -8.93 13.61 -3.46
C SER A 516 -10.43 13.47 -3.81
N VAL A 517 -10.99 12.26 -3.72
CA VAL A 517 -12.35 11.91 -4.15
C VAL A 517 -13.17 11.22 -3.03
N ARG A 518 -12.62 10.95 -1.83
CA ARG A 518 -13.36 10.37 -0.67
C ARG A 518 -13.02 11.10 0.64
N PRO A 519 -13.94 11.22 1.62
CA PRO A 519 -13.57 11.65 2.97
C PRO A 519 -12.50 10.73 3.58
N ASP A 520 -11.52 11.24 4.32
CA ASP A 520 -10.46 10.42 4.97
C ASP A 520 -10.33 10.82 6.44
N PHE A 521 -11.43 10.64 7.17
CA PHE A 521 -11.47 10.95 8.61
C PHE A 521 -11.67 9.74 9.50
N TRP A 522 -12.12 8.58 8.98
CA TRP A 522 -12.44 7.40 9.79
C TRP A 522 -11.25 6.85 10.59
N LYS A 523 -10.01 7.01 10.12
CA LYS A 523 -8.80 6.60 10.87
C LYS A 523 -8.70 7.27 12.25
N ARG A 524 -9.35 8.43 12.44
CA ARG A 524 -9.39 9.19 13.72
C ARG A 524 -10.47 8.68 14.68
N PHE A 525 -11.35 7.76 14.24
CA PHE A 525 -12.48 7.24 15.00
C PHE A 525 -12.47 5.71 14.98
N PRO A 526 -11.93 5.05 16.02
CA PRO A 526 -11.91 3.60 16.10
C PRO A 526 -13.33 3.00 16.03
N SER A 527 -13.55 2.11 15.06
CA SER A 527 -14.83 1.42 14.87
C SER A 527 -14.86 0.08 15.61
N ALA A 528 -15.95 -0.21 16.30
CA ALA A 528 -16.25 -1.53 16.84
C ALA A 528 -17.58 -2.07 16.28
N VAL A 529 -17.77 -3.39 16.33
CA VAL A 529 -19.02 -4.05 15.89
C VAL A 529 -19.60 -4.84 17.04
N ASN A 530 -20.90 -4.67 17.29
CA ASN A 530 -21.61 -5.43 18.32
C ASN A 530 -21.57 -6.94 18.02
N VAL A 531 -21.31 -7.76 19.05
CA VAL A 531 -21.27 -9.22 18.97
C VAL A 531 -22.58 -9.84 18.45
N HIS A 532 -23.70 -9.14 18.60
CA HIS A 532 -25.03 -9.57 18.16
C HIS A 532 -25.39 -9.14 16.73
N ALA A 533 -24.45 -8.59 15.95
CA ALA A 533 -24.73 -8.08 14.59
C ALA A 533 -25.47 -9.07 13.68
N ARG A 534 -25.10 -10.36 13.70
CA ARG A 534 -25.76 -11.39 12.86
C ARG A 534 -27.18 -11.68 13.34
N SER A 535 -27.40 -11.74 14.64
CA SER A 535 -28.72 -12.04 15.19
C SER A 535 -29.66 -10.84 15.07
N ALA A 536 -29.14 -9.61 15.18
CA ALA A 536 -29.89 -8.38 14.91
C ALA A 536 -30.40 -8.32 13.47
N GLU A 537 -29.54 -8.62 12.50
CA GLU A 537 -29.95 -8.70 11.09
C GLU A 537 -31.06 -9.73 10.84
N ALA A 538 -30.90 -10.93 11.39
CA ALA A 538 -31.91 -11.98 11.24
C ALA A 538 -33.24 -11.59 11.90
N HIS A 539 -33.17 -10.98 13.10
CA HIS A 539 -34.34 -10.50 13.83
C HIS A 539 -35.09 -9.42 13.02
N THR A 540 -34.38 -8.39 12.58
CA THR A 540 -34.98 -7.25 11.87
C THR A 540 -35.62 -7.64 10.55
N ARG A 541 -35.06 -8.62 9.82
CA ARG A 541 -35.70 -9.16 8.61
C ARG A 541 -37.00 -9.89 8.94
N ALA A 542 -37.00 -10.74 9.96
CA ALA A 542 -38.20 -11.46 10.38
C ALA A 542 -39.28 -10.50 10.90
N TRP A 543 -38.88 -9.47 11.65
CA TRP A 543 -39.78 -8.43 12.16
C TRP A 543 -40.43 -7.64 11.02
N ARG A 544 -39.65 -7.20 10.02
CA ARG A 544 -40.17 -6.56 8.80
C ARG A 544 -41.23 -7.42 8.10
N ASP A 545 -40.95 -8.71 7.93
CA ASP A 545 -41.85 -9.62 7.23
C ASP A 545 -43.14 -9.87 8.03
N ASN A 546 -43.06 -9.93 9.36
CA ASN A 546 -44.22 -10.08 10.24
C ASN A 546 -45.18 -8.88 10.20
N HIS A 547 -44.65 -7.66 10.06
CA HIS A 547 -45.46 -6.44 9.95
C HIS A 547 -45.82 -6.07 8.49
N GLY A 548 -45.33 -6.83 7.50
CA GLY A 548 -45.65 -6.61 6.10
C GLY A 548 -45.10 -5.30 5.53
N LEU A 549 -43.90 -4.89 5.93
CA LEU A 549 -43.32 -3.59 5.56
C LEU A 549 -42.69 -3.51 4.16
N ALA A 550 -42.66 -4.62 3.41
CA ALA A 550 -42.22 -4.65 2.01
C ALA A 550 -43.41 -4.97 1.09
N GLN A 551 -43.66 -4.11 0.09
CA GLN A 551 -44.80 -4.23 -0.82
C GLN A 551 -44.64 -5.39 -1.81
N ASP A 552 -43.41 -5.64 -2.27
CA ASP A 552 -43.11 -6.69 -3.24
C ASP A 552 -41.75 -7.38 -2.98
N ALA A 553 -41.43 -8.37 -3.84
CA ALA A 553 -40.18 -9.12 -3.73
C ALA A 553 -38.93 -8.27 -4.05
N ALA A 554 -39.04 -7.30 -4.95
CA ALA A 554 -37.92 -6.45 -5.34
C ALA A 554 -37.56 -5.44 -4.24
N GLU A 555 -38.56 -4.88 -3.58
CA GLU A 555 -38.39 -4.02 -2.40
C GLU A 555 -37.81 -4.81 -1.22
N ARG A 556 -38.31 -6.02 -0.97
CA ARG A 556 -37.74 -6.92 0.04
C ARG A 556 -36.25 -7.17 -0.21
N ASP A 557 -35.87 -7.41 -1.46
CA ASP A 557 -34.47 -7.62 -1.83
C ASP A 557 -33.61 -6.36 -1.67
N ARG A 558 -34.13 -5.17 -2.00
CA ARG A 558 -33.44 -3.88 -1.74
C ARG A 558 -33.19 -3.68 -0.24
N LEU A 559 -34.20 -3.88 0.60
CA LEU A 559 -34.06 -3.77 2.06
C LEU A 559 -33.08 -4.82 2.61
N ASN A 560 -33.09 -6.05 2.07
CA ASN A 560 -32.12 -7.08 2.45
C ASN A 560 -30.67 -6.72 2.09
N ARG A 561 -30.44 -6.07 0.94
CA ARG A 561 -29.11 -5.61 0.51
C ARG A 561 -28.56 -4.46 1.35
N SER A 562 -29.43 -3.77 2.10
CA SER A 562 -29.03 -2.66 2.98
C SER A 562 -28.44 -3.13 4.33
N TRP A 563 -28.57 -4.41 4.67
CA TRP A 563 -27.98 -5.01 5.88
C TRP A 563 -28.22 -4.19 7.17
N ILE A 564 -29.44 -3.67 7.34
CA ILE A 564 -29.76 -2.64 8.34
C ILE A 564 -29.40 -3.07 9.77
N GLY A 565 -29.70 -4.31 10.16
CA GLY A 565 -29.38 -4.81 11.50
C GLY A 565 -27.88 -4.91 11.76
N ARG A 566 -27.07 -5.23 10.73
CA ARG A 566 -25.59 -5.17 10.83
C ARG A 566 -25.07 -3.74 10.86
N SER A 567 -25.70 -2.83 10.13
CA SER A 567 -25.35 -1.40 10.10
C SER A 567 -25.49 -0.78 11.50
N VAL A 568 -26.64 -1.03 12.13
CA VAL A 568 -26.97 -0.56 13.48
C VAL A 568 -26.03 -1.15 14.54
N ALA A 569 -25.53 -2.37 14.33
CA ALA A 569 -24.53 -2.99 15.21
C ALA A 569 -23.17 -2.27 15.23
N LYS A 570 -22.83 -1.48 14.21
CA LYS A 570 -21.66 -0.58 14.24
C LYS A 570 -21.94 0.72 14.98
N CYS A 571 -23.19 1.20 14.91
CA CYS A 571 -23.60 2.42 15.60
C CYS A 571 -23.63 2.23 17.14
N TYR A 572 -23.94 1.01 17.59
CA TYR A 572 -24.11 0.68 19.01
C TYR A 572 -23.32 -0.58 19.42
N PRO A 573 -21.97 -0.52 19.42
CA PRO A 573 -21.12 -1.70 19.63
C PRO A 573 -21.28 -2.35 21.02
N HIS A 574 -21.73 -1.57 22.01
CA HIS A 574 -21.90 -2.02 23.40
C HIS A 574 -23.36 -2.13 23.84
N ALA A 575 -24.33 -1.88 22.94
CA ALA A 575 -25.74 -1.97 23.30
C ALA A 575 -26.15 -3.41 23.67
N PRO A 576 -26.99 -3.59 24.71
CA PRO A 576 -27.63 -4.87 24.98
C PRO A 576 -28.44 -5.36 23.77
N ARG A 577 -28.53 -6.68 23.62
CA ARG A 577 -29.20 -7.33 22.47
C ARG A 577 -30.61 -6.79 22.18
N GLU A 578 -31.45 -6.64 23.21
CA GLU A 578 -32.84 -6.18 23.03
C GLU A 578 -32.92 -4.73 22.55
N LEU A 579 -32.00 -3.88 23.02
CA LEU A 579 -31.88 -2.49 22.56
C LEU A 579 -31.40 -2.45 21.10
N LEU A 580 -30.47 -3.33 20.74
CA LEU A 580 -29.96 -3.45 19.37
C LEU A 580 -31.05 -3.93 18.39
N TYR A 581 -31.92 -4.84 18.81
CA TYR A 581 -33.07 -5.29 18.02
C TYR A 581 -34.06 -4.15 17.80
N LEU A 582 -34.43 -3.44 18.87
CA LEU A 582 -35.29 -2.25 18.77
C LEU A 582 -34.71 -1.21 17.81
N ALA A 583 -33.42 -0.91 17.90
CA ALA A 583 -32.77 0.03 17.00
C ALA A 583 -32.80 -0.48 15.54
N GLY A 584 -32.45 -1.75 15.30
CA GLY A 584 -32.49 -2.38 13.97
C GLY A 584 -33.87 -2.28 13.32
N ASP A 585 -34.92 -2.60 14.08
CA ASP A 585 -36.30 -2.55 13.64
C ASP A 585 -36.77 -1.11 13.37
N THR A 586 -36.33 -0.16 14.19
CA THR A 586 -36.63 1.27 13.99
C THR A 586 -36.03 1.78 12.68
N PHE A 587 -34.76 1.48 12.39
CA PHE A 587 -34.11 1.89 11.13
C PHE A 587 -34.66 1.14 9.92
N MET A 588 -35.11 -0.11 10.08
CA MET A 588 -35.82 -0.85 9.05
C MET A 588 -37.16 -0.20 8.73
N TRP A 589 -37.93 0.19 9.75
CA TRP A 589 -39.19 0.91 9.58
C TRP A 589 -38.97 2.24 8.86
N LEU A 590 -37.97 3.02 9.27
CA LEU A 590 -37.65 4.31 8.65
C LEU A 590 -37.23 4.16 7.19
N THR A 591 -36.35 3.20 6.89
CA THR A 591 -35.89 2.94 5.52
C THR A 591 -37.02 2.45 4.62
N ALA A 592 -37.84 1.51 5.09
CA ALA A 592 -38.99 1.03 4.33
C ALA A 592 -40.04 2.15 4.13
N PHE A 593 -40.26 2.99 5.14
CA PHE A 593 -41.21 4.10 5.04
C PHE A 593 -40.75 5.14 4.01
N ASP A 594 -39.46 5.45 4.00
CA ASP A 594 -38.81 6.36 3.06
C ASP A 594 -38.93 5.85 1.61
N ASP A 595 -38.50 4.61 1.34
CA ASP A 595 -38.58 3.97 0.02
C ASP A 595 -40.04 3.93 -0.51
N VAL A 596 -41.01 3.64 0.35
CA VAL A 596 -42.43 3.46 -0.03
C VAL A 596 -43.19 4.78 -0.15
N HIS A 597 -42.98 5.72 0.76
CA HIS A 597 -43.83 6.90 0.90
C HIS A 597 -43.11 8.20 0.51
N ALA A 598 -41.80 8.31 0.72
CA ALA A 598 -41.04 9.49 0.32
C ALA A 598 -40.62 9.39 -1.16
N GLU A 599 -39.95 8.32 -1.60
CA GLU A 599 -39.50 8.22 -3.00
C GLU A 599 -40.66 7.90 -3.98
N ALA A 600 -41.59 7.01 -3.62
CA ALA A 600 -42.64 6.57 -4.56
C ALA A 600 -43.97 7.36 -4.49
N THR A 601 -44.32 7.96 -3.35
CA THR A 601 -45.63 8.62 -3.15
C THR A 601 -45.54 10.15 -3.11
N ALA A 602 -44.43 10.72 -2.61
CA ALA A 602 -44.29 12.16 -2.39
C ALA A 602 -44.22 12.97 -3.69
N HIS A 603 -43.61 12.44 -4.75
CA HIS A 603 -43.57 13.10 -6.06
C HIS A 603 -44.94 13.17 -6.76
N ALA A 604 -45.87 12.29 -6.39
CA ALA A 604 -47.17 12.18 -7.04
C ALA A 604 -48.33 12.81 -6.23
N ASP A 605 -48.29 12.74 -4.90
CA ASP A 605 -49.36 13.27 -4.02
C ASP A 605 -48.86 13.62 -2.60
N PRO A 606 -48.27 14.83 -2.38
CA PRO A 606 -47.84 15.29 -1.06
C PRO A 606 -48.97 15.35 -0.02
N ALA A 607 -50.22 15.55 -0.45
CA ALA A 607 -51.37 15.59 0.45
C ALA A 607 -51.68 14.19 1.03
N ARG A 608 -51.41 13.12 0.27
CA ARG A 608 -51.49 11.74 0.79
C ARG A 608 -50.41 11.46 1.82
N LEU A 609 -49.17 11.91 1.61
CA LEU A 609 -48.11 11.80 2.60
C LEU A 609 -48.49 12.51 3.91
N ALA A 610 -49.01 13.73 3.84
CA ALA A 610 -49.49 14.47 5.02
C ALA A 610 -50.58 13.72 5.81
N ARG A 611 -51.53 13.05 5.12
CA ARG A 611 -52.57 12.22 5.78
C ARG A 611 -51.98 11.00 6.48
N ILE A 612 -50.99 10.34 5.88
CA ILE A 612 -50.28 9.20 6.49
C ILE A 612 -49.52 9.66 7.74
N LEU A 613 -48.78 10.76 7.63
CA LEU A 613 -48.02 11.34 8.76
C LEU A 613 -48.94 11.77 9.92
N ALA A 614 -50.15 12.26 9.63
CA ALA A 614 -51.15 12.57 10.66
C ALA A 614 -51.59 11.32 11.44
N GLN A 615 -51.77 10.18 10.76
CA GLN A 615 -52.09 8.90 11.43
C GLN A 615 -50.94 8.41 12.30
N LEU A 616 -49.70 8.51 11.81
CA LEU A 616 -48.52 8.14 12.59
C LEU A 616 -48.30 9.05 13.80
N THR A 617 -48.65 10.34 13.67
CA THR A 617 -48.59 11.29 14.78
C THR A 617 -49.53 10.88 15.92
N ASP A 618 -50.75 10.42 15.60
CA ASP A 618 -51.69 9.90 16.60
C ASP A 618 -51.11 8.68 17.36
N VAL A 619 -50.44 7.77 16.64
CA VAL A 619 -49.73 6.63 17.27
C VAL A 619 -48.64 7.12 18.24
N LEU A 620 -47.82 8.09 17.82
CA LEU A 620 -46.77 8.67 18.65
C LEU A 620 -47.31 9.45 19.86
N ASP A 621 -48.49 10.08 19.75
CA ASP A 621 -49.15 10.82 20.82
C ASP A 621 -49.70 9.85 21.88
N LYS A 622 -50.45 8.82 21.46
CA LYS A 622 -50.93 7.74 22.36
C LYS A 622 -49.76 7.06 23.09
N ALA A 623 -48.69 6.79 22.35
CA ALA A 623 -47.45 6.27 22.89
C ALA A 623 -46.73 7.24 23.83
N GLY A 624 -46.98 8.55 23.78
CA GLY A 624 -46.50 9.54 24.75
C GLY A 624 -47.31 9.53 26.05
N TYR A 625 -48.65 9.45 25.95
CA TYR A 625 -49.56 9.46 27.10
C TYR A 625 -49.70 8.10 27.81
N GLY A 626 -49.19 7.02 27.22
CA GLY A 626 -49.27 5.67 27.81
C GLY A 626 -50.62 5.00 27.66
N GLN A 627 -51.39 5.45 26.68
CA GLN A 627 -52.64 4.80 26.29
C GLN A 627 -52.29 3.62 25.38
N LYS A 628 -52.89 2.46 25.63
CA LYS A 628 -52.89 1.34 24.67
C LYS A 628 -54.02 1.61 23.67
N ASP A 629 -53.80 1.31 22.40
CA ASP A 629 -54.89 1.31 21.44
C ASP A 629 -56.01 0.39 21.96
N GLY A 630 -57.24 0.90 21.94
CA GLY A 630 -58.42 0.11 22.29
C GLY A 630 -58.53 -1.11 21.39
N GLU A 631 -59.02 -2.21 21.93
CA GLU A 631 -59.22 -3.50 21.25
C GLU A 631 -60.00 -3.33 19.93
N GLY A 632 -59.26 -3.12 18.84
CA GLY A 632 -59.74 -3.06 17.47
C GLY A 632 -58.66 -3.69 16.59
N ASN A 633 -59.04 -4.77 15.89
CA ASN A 633 -58.27 -5.64 14.99
C ASN A 633 -56.89 -5.10 14.52
N PRO A 634 -55.76 -5.84 14.67
CA PRO A 634 -54.44 -5.34 14.29
C PRO A 634 -54.38 -5.02 12.79
N ALA A 635 -54.16 -3.76 12.46
CA ALA A 635 -53.97 -3.32 11.09
C ALA A 635 -52.53 -3.59 10.67
N HIS A 636 -52.26 -4.61 9.84
CA HIS A 636 -50.91 -4.84 9.29
C HIS A 636 -50.38 -3.60 8.54
N GLY A 637 -49.09 -3.26 8.71
CA GLY A 637 -48.42 -2.16 8.01
C GLY A 637 -47.71 -1.16 8.93
N PHE A 638 -47.37 0.01 8.39
CA PHE A 638 -46.53 1.01 9.07
C PHE A 638 -47.05 1.52 10.43
N PRO A 639 -48.36 1.81 10.63
CA PRO A 639 -48.86 2.28 11.93
C PRO A 639 -48.75 1.24 13.05
N ASP A 640 -49.04 -0.03 12.77
CA ASP A 640 -48.93 -1.14 13.73
C ASP A 640 -47.48 -1.46 14.09
N ALA A 641 -46.60 -1.48 13.10
CA ALA A 641 -45.17 -1.61 13.33
C ALA A 641 -44.63 -0.46 14.20
N LEU A 642 -45.11 0.78 13.98
CA LEU A 642 -44.74 1.92 14.81
C LEU A 642 -45.27 1.80 16.25
N ALA A 643 -46.50 1.30 16.42
CA ALA A 643 -47.06 1.04 17.74
C ALA A 643 -46.21 0.01 18.52
N ASP A 644 -45.83 -1.10 17.89
CA ASP A 644 -44.90 -2.09 18.48
C ASP A 644 -43.56 -1.46 18.90
N LEU A 645 -42.93 -0.70 17.99
CA LEU A 645 -41.67 0.00 18.27
C LEU A 645 -41.79 0.93 19.48
N THR A 646 -42.86 1.71 19.58
CA THR A 646 -43.03 2.64 20.69
C THR A 646 -43.29 1.94 22.03
N ILE A 647 -43.97 0.79 22.04
CA ILE A 647 -44.18 -0.04 23.23
C ILE A 647 -42.85 -0.61 23.73
N ARG A 648 -42.04 -1.17 22.83
CA ARG A 648 -40.71 -1.70 23.16
C ARG A 648 -39.78 -0.57 23.61
N ALA A 649 -39.77 0.57 22.90
CA ALA A 649 -38.94 1.72 23.23
C ALA A 649 -39.25 2.30 24.61
N ARG A 650 -40.53 2.43 24.98
CA ARG A 650 -40.95 2.87 26.31
C ARG A 650 -40.42 1.96 27.44
N SER A 651 -40.25 0.68 27.15
CA SER A 651 -39.83 -0.34 28.12
C SER A 651 -38.31 -0.44 28.23
N LEU A 652 -37.59 -0.16 27.14
CA LEU A 652 -36.14 -0.37 27.02
C LEU A 652 -35.30 0.91 27.14
N LEU A 653 -35.87 2.08 26.86
CA LEU A 653 -35.14 3.35 26.87
C LEU A 653 -35.37 4.15 28.17
N PRO A 654 -34.36 4.92 28.63
CA PRO A 654 -34.58 5.98 29.59
C PRO A 654 -35.66 6.96 29.12
N ARG A 655 -36.39 7.57 30.06
CA ARG A 655 -37.52 8.47 29.75
C ARG A 655 -37.13 9.63 28.82
N ASP A 656 -35.94 10.20 29.02
CA ASP A 656 -35.44 11.28 28.16
C ASP A 656 -35.16 10.77 26.73
N SER A 657 -34.39 9.68 26.59
CA SER A 657 -34.14 9.03 25.30
C SER A 657 -35.42 8.65 24.56
N PHE A 658 -36.43 8.12 25.26
CA PHE A 658 -37.74 7.82 24.69
C PHE A 658 -38.45 9.08 24.17
N THR A 659 -38.46 10.15 24.95
CA THR A 659 -39.07 11.43 24.56
C THR A 659 -38.37 12.04 23.34
N ARG A 660 -37.04 11.98 23.30
CA ARG A 660 -36.25 12.42 22.15
C ARG A 660 -36.47 11.55 20.93
N LEU A 661 -36.64 10.23 21.09
CA LEU A 661 -36.96 9.32 19.99
C LEU A 661 -38.32 9.69 19.36
N LEU A 662 -39.36 9.88 20.18
CA LEU A 662 -40.67 10.31 19.68
C LEU A 662 -40.60 11.68 18.99
N SER A 663 -39.77 12.59 19.49
CA SER A 663 -39.55 13.91 18.89
C SER A 663 -38.78 13.81 17.57
N ALA A 664 -37.75 12.97 17.51
CA ALA A 664 -36.96 12.71 16.31
C ALA A 664 -37.81 12.08 15.20
N LEU A 665 -38.68 11.11 15.53
CA LEU A 665 -39.60 10.49 14.57
C LEU A 665 -40.59 11.50 13.98
N ARG A 666 -41.13 12.43 14.80
CA ARG A 666 -41.95 13.57 14.29
C ARG A 666 -41.13 14.49 13.38
N GLY A 667 -39.88 14.78 13.76
CA GLY A 667 -38.95 15.57 12.96
C GLY A 667 -38.66 14.94 11.59
N CYS A 668 -38.46 13.62 11.54
CA CYS A 668 -38.32 12.86 10.30
C CYS A 668 -39.57 13.01 9.42
N GLY A 669 -40.76 12.85 9.98
CA GLY A 669 -42.02 13.04 9.24
C GLY A 669 -42.14 14.46 8.64
N LEU A 670 -41.81 15.49 9.41
CA LEU A 670 -41.77 16.87 8.93
C LEU A 670 -40.74 17.05 7.80
N ALA A 671 -39.56 16.45 7.93
CA ALA A 671 -38.49 16.56 6.95
C ALA A 671 -38.80 15.86 5.63
N LEU A 672 -39.41 14.68 5.67
CA LEU A 672 -39.90 13.98 4.47
C LEU A 672 -41.00 14.79 3.77
N LEU A 673 -41.90 15.44 4.53
CA LEU A 673 -42.90 16.32 3.95
C LEU A 673 -42.30 17.60 3.34
N TRP A 674 -41.23 18.14 3.93
CA TRP A 674 -40.47 19.24 3.35
C TRP A 674 -39.81 18.82 2.04
N GLU A 675 -39.11 17.69 2.01
CA GLU A 675 -38.45 17.15 0.80
C GLU A 675 -39.46 16.85 -0.33
N ALA A 676 -40.67 16.40 0.03
CA ALA A 676 -41.79 16.22 -0.87
C ALA A 676 -42.32 17.52 -1.52
N HIS A 677 -42.20 18.65 -0.81
CA HIS A 677 -42.83 19.91 -1.21
C HIS A 677 -41.87 20.84 -1.96
N VAL A 678 -40.57 20.73 -1.72
CA VAL A 678 -39.54 21.51 -2.43
C VAL A 678 -39.51 21.05 -3.90
N PRO A 679 -39.93 21.88 -4.88
CA PRO A 679 -39.95 21.52 -6.29
C PRO A 679 -38.53 21.32 -6.83
N TRP A 680 -38.34 20.23 -7.57
CA TRP A 680 -37.05 19.81 -8.08
C TRP A 680 -36.72 20.66 -9.32
N GLY A 681 -35.87 21.69 -9.15
CA GLY A 681 -35.31 22.46 -10.26
C GLY A 681 -35.61 23.97 -10.29
N GLU A 682 -36.52 24.51 -9.46
CA GLU A 682 -36.93 25.93 -9.56
C GLU A 682 -36.78 26.77 -8.27
N ASN A 683 -36.47 26.18 -7.11
CA ASN A 683 -36.34 26.94 -5.85
C ASN A 683 -34.91 27.05 -5.31
N ASP A 684 -34.56 28.25 -4.83
CA ASP A 684 -33.30 28.59 -4.15
C ASP A 684 -33.28 28.04 -2.70
N VAL A 685 -33.26 26.71 -2.51
CA VAL A 685 -33.02 26.14 -1.18
C VAL A 685 -31.64 26.57 -0.68
N PRO A 686 -31.55 27.33 0.43
CA PRO A 686 -30.27 27.73 0.99
C PRO A 686 -29.54 26.54 1.63
N LEU A 687 -28.20 26.53 1.58
CA LEU A 687 -27.38 25.45 2.14
C LEU A 687 -27.68 25.18 3.63
N ASN A 688 -27.92 26.23 4.43
CA ASN A 688 -28.25 26.09 5.84
C ASN A 688 -29.64 25.47 6.08
N GLU A 689 -30.62 25.74 5.21
CA GLU A 689 -31.93 25.08 5.26
C GLU A 689 -31.79 23.60 4.92
N TYR A 690 -31.06 23.28 3.84
CA TYR A 690 -30.79 21.90 3.45
C TYR A 690 -30.11 21.13 4.59
N LEU A 691 -29.02 21.66 5.15
CA LEU A 691 -28.30 21.01 6.24
C LEU A 691 -29.17 20.85 7.50
N ALA A 692 -30.10 21.78 7.78
CA ALA A 692 -31.01 21.64 8.91
C ALA A 692 -31.99 20.48 8.72
N MET A 693 -32.58 20.37 7.52
CA MET A 693 -33.55 19.32 7.22
C MET A 693 -32.89 17.96 7.00
N ARG A 694 -31.70 17.93 6.39
CA ARG A 694 -30.99 16.70 6.04
C ARG A 694 -30.69 15.81 7.24
N ARG A 695 -30.41 16.40 8.41
CA ARG A 695 -30.19 15.66 9.68
C ARG A 695 -31.36 14.76 10.05
N HIS A 696 -32.57 15.13 9.63
CA HIS A 696 -33.79 14.39 9.89
C HIS A 696 -34.11 13.39 8.78
N THR A 697 -33.90 13.73 7.50
CA THR A 697 -34.16 12.82 6.37
C THR A 697 -33.17 11.66 6.35
N VAL A 698 -31.93 11.85 6.83
CA VAL A 698 -30.94 10.77 7.01
C VAL A 698 -31.01 10.12 8.40
N PHE A 699 -32.05 10.44 9.16
CA PHE A 699 -32.36 9.84 10.47
C PHE A 699 -31.28 10.01 11.55
N ALA A 700 -30.34 10.94 11.39
CA ALA A 700 -29.25 11.14 12.34
C ALA A 700 -29.76 11.54 13.74
N THR A 701 -30.86 12.29 13.82
CA THR A 701 -31.49 12.64 15.10
C THR A 701 -32.11 11.43 15.81
N VAL A 702 -32.55 10.42 15.05
CA VAL A 702 -33.01 9.14 15.61
C VAL A 702 -31.81 8.35 16.13
N MET A 703 -30.68 8.33 15.41
CA MET A 703 -29.46 7.65 15.84
C MET A 703 -29.00 8.12 17.22
N THR A 704 -28.95 9.43 17.44
CA THR A 704 -28.55 10.01 18.72
C THR A 704 -29.62 9.88 19.81
N ALA A 705 -30.90 9.69 19.45
CA ALA A 705 -31.97 9.49 20.43
C ALA A 705 -31.80 8.19 21.24
N PHE A 706 -31.20 7.15 20.64
CA PHE A 706 -30.88 5.88 21.33
C PHE A 706 -29.73 5.99 22.34
N ILE A 707 -28.92 7.05 22.30
CA ILE A 707 -27.79 7.25 23.21
C ILE A 707 -28.27 8.03 24.44
N PRO A 708 -28.24 7.47 25.67
CA PRO A 708 -28.60 8.20 26.88
C PRO A 708 -27.81 9.51 27.01
N ARG A 709 -28.48 10.62 27.33
CA ARG A 709 -27.80 11.91 27.57
C ARG A 709 -27.56 12.09 29.07
N PRO A 710 -26.37 12.54 29.49
CA PRO A 710 -26.12 12.92 30.87
C PRO A 710 -26.93 14.16 31.27
N ASP A 711 -27.46 14.20 32.50
CA ASP A 711 -28.20 15.36 33.02
C ASP A 711 -27.33 16.64 33.05
N ALA A 712 -26.01 16.48 33.23
CA ALA A 712 -25.02 17.56 33.25
C ALA A 712 -24.78 18.23 31.88
N MET A 713 -25.32 17.68 30.79
CA MET A 713 -25.07 18.15 29.42
C MET A 713 -25.73 19.51 29.12
N HIS A 714 -26.80 19.88 29.82
CA HIS A 714 -27.73 20.91 29.37
C HIS A 714 -27.26 22.39 29.37
N PRO A 715 -26.06 22.75 29.87
CA PRO A 715 -25.44 24.03 29.53
C PRO A 715 -24.17 23.93 28.69
N ILE A 716 -23.71 22.74 28.26
CA ILE A 716 -22.39 22.58 27.61
C ILE A 716 -22.48 22.87 26.10
N PRO A 717 -21.98 24.02 25.60
CA PRO A 717 -22.10 24.37 24.18
C PRO A 717 -21.34 23.39 23.28
N ASP A 718 -20.22 22.86 23.78
CA ASP A 718 -19.40 21.85 23.09
C ASP A 718 -20.20 20.58 22.79
N ALA A 719 -21.06 20.12 23.70
CA ALA A 719 -21.86 18.92 23.51
C ALA A 719 -22.93 19.13 22.41
N HIS A 720 -23.58 20.30 22.41
CA HIS A 720 -24.54 20.64 21.36
C HIS A 720 -23.87 20.79 19.98
N ARG A 721 -22.67 21.39 19.94
CA ARG A 721 -21.90 21.49 18.69
C ARG A 721 -21.45 20.11 18.21
N LEU A 722 -21.01 19.22 19.10
CA LEU A 722 -20.60 17.86 18.74
C LEU A 722 -21.77 17.10 18.11
N GLU A 723 -22.93 17.12 18.76
CA GLU A 723 -24.12 16.46 18.23
C GLU A 723 -24.50 16.99 16.83
N THR A 724 -24.44 18.32 16.64
CA THR A 724 -24.66 18.95 15.34
C THR A 724 -23.66 18.47 14.29
N SER A 725 -22.37 18.39 14.64
CA SER A 725 -21.31 17.90 13.75
C SER A 725 -21.53 16.43 13.36
N VAL A 726 -21.90 15.56 14.31
CA VAL A 726 -22.23 14.16 14.03
C VAL A 726 -23.41 14.07 13.07
N HIS A 727 -24.49 14.83 13.29
CA HIS A 727 -25.65 14.82 12.40
C HIS A 727 -25.30 15.31 10.98
N ASN A 728 -24.48 16.36 10.88
CA ASN A 728 -23.99 16.86 9.60
C ASN A 728 -23.18 15.78 8.87
N LEU A 729 -22.25 15.10 9.56
CA LEU A 729 -21.41 14.05 8.97
C LEU A 729 -22.25 12.89 8.41
N VAL A 730 -23.26 12.41 9.16
CA VAL A 730 -24.14 11.35 8.67
C VAL A 730 -24.84 11.77 7.37
N GLY A 731 -25.33 13.02 7.29
CA GLY A 731 -25.96 13.55 6.10
C GLY A 731 -25.01 13.73 4.91
N MET A 732 -23.85 14.35 5.15
CA MET A 732 -22.86 14.64 4.11
C MET A 732 -22.24 13.36 3.53
N VAL A 733 -21.95 12.35 4.37
CA VAL A 733 -21.46 11.05 3.90
C VAL A 733 -22.54 10.33 3.10
N ASN A 734 -23.80 10.41 3.51
CA ASN A 734 -24.91 9.84 2.74
C ASN A 734 -25.01 10.46 1.35
N ASP A 735 -24.98 11.80 1.25
CA ASP A 735 -25.04 12.52 -0.03
C ASP A 735 -23.85 12.22 -0.94
N PHE A 736 -22.66 12.06 -0.35
CA PHE A 736 -21.47 11.66 -1.07
C PHE A 736 -21.65 10.28 -1.73
N CYS A 737 -22.20 9.31 -0.98
CA CYS A 737 -22.44 7.95 -1.46
C CYS A 737 -23.60 7.87 -2.48
N SER A 738 -24.73 8.54 -2.22
CA SER A 738 -25.91 8.46 -3.08
C SER A 738 -25.70 9.17 -4.42
N PHE A 739 -25.02 10.33 -4.43
CA PHE A 739 -24.79 11.09 -5.66
C PHE A 739 -23.99 10.32 -6.71
N ARG A 740 -22.99 9.53 -6.29
CA ARG A 740 -22.20 8.68 -7.21
C ARG A 740 -23.06 7.58 -7.85
N TYR A 741 -24.04 7.05 -7.12
CA TYR A 741 -24.98 6.06 -7.63
C TYR A 741 -25.92 6.66 -8.67
N GLU A 742 -26.51 7.81 -8.35
CA GLU A 742 -27.46 8.52 -9.21
C GLU A 742 -26.85 8.91 -10.58
N GLN A 743 -25.55 9.21 -10.63
CA GLN A 743 -24.84 9.44 -11.89
C GLN A 743 -24.65 8.16 -12.72
N GLY A 744 -24.50 7.00 -12.09
CA GLY A 744 -24.30 5.72 -12.78
C GLY A 744 -25.57 5.15 -13.45
N THR A 745 -26.75 5.53 -12.97
CA THR A 745 -28.06 5.03 -13.45
C THR A 745 -28.77 5.96 -14.45
N SER A 746 -28.29 7.19 -14.63
CA SER A 746 -28.93 8.24 -15.45
C SER A 746 -28.77 8.11 -16.98
N THR A 747 -28.35 6.95 -17.52
CA THR A 747 -28.24 6.75 -18.98
C THR A 747 -29.56 6.43 -19.69
N SER A 748 -30.72 6.44 -18.99
CA SER A 748 -31.99 5.98 -19.58
C SER A 748 -33.25 6.77 -19.21
N ALA A 749 -33.23 8.11 -19.19
CA ALA A 749 -34.42 8.94 -19.48
C ALA A 749 -34.07 10.46 -19.60
N PRO A 750 -34.42 11.17 -20.68
CA PRO A 750 -34.06 12.59 -20.86
C PRO A 750 -34.93 13.61 -20.08
N THR A 751 -35.73 13.18 -19.09
CA THR A 751 -36.75 14.07 -18.47
C THR A 751 -36.83 14.00 -16.94
N ALA A 752 -35.87 13.41 -16.24
CA ALA A 752 -35.84 13.46 -14.78
C ALA A 752 -35.13 14.74 -14.30
N THR A 753 -35.86 15.61 -13.61
CA THR A 753 -35.32 16.74 -12.85
C THR A 753 -34.27 16.25 -11.84
N ASN A 754 -33.07 16.84 -11.81
CA ASN A 754 -31.98 16.43 -10.91
C ASN A 754 -32.42 16.40 -9.42
N PRO A 755 -32.04 15.38 -8.64
CA PRO A 755 -32.34 15.30 -7.21
C PRO A 755 -31.72 16.41 -6.36
N LEU A 756 -32.47 16.84 -5.33
CA LEU A 756 -31.98 17.78 -4.32
C LEU A 756 -30.93 17.08 -3.44
N SER A 757 -29.67 17.19 -3.82
CA SER A 757 -28.53 16.71 -3.03
C SER A 757 -27.49 17.80 -2.77
N LEU A 758 -26.70 17.64 -1.72
CA LEU A 758 -25.65 18.59 -1.37
C LEU A 758 -24.65 18.86 -2.53
N PRO A 759 -24.19 17.86 -3.30
CA PRO A 759 -23.38 18.12 -4.49
C PRO A 759 -24.08 19.02 -5.53
N HIS A 760 -25.37 18.81 -5.82
CA HIS A 760 -26.11 19.65 -6.75
C HIS A 760 -26.24 21.10 -6.24
N LEU A 761 -26.46 21.29 -4.94
CA LEU A 761 -26.47 22.62 -4.32
C LEU A 761 -25.11 23.30 -4.44
N LEU A 762 -24.02 22.58 -4.17
CA LEU A 762 -22.65 23.09 -4.29
C LEU A 762 -22.29 23.45 -5.73
N MET A 763 -22.70 22.64 -6.71
CA MET A 763 -22.53 22.94 -8.13
C MET A 763 -23.21 24.26 -8.51
N ARG A 764 -24.44 24.47 -8.03
CA ARG A 764 -25.20 25.70 -8.27
C ARG A 764 -24.58 26.91 -7.57
N GLU A 765 -24.29 26.79 -6.28
CA GLU A 765 -23.78 27.89 -5.45
C GLU A 765 -22.37 28.33 -5.87
N LYS A 766 -21.51 27.37 -6.21
CA LYS A 766 -20.11 27.63 -6.57
C LYS A 766 -19.86 27.69 -8.08
N ASN A 767 -20.87 27.45 -8.90
CA ASN A 767 -20.77 27.35 -10.36
C ASN A 767 -19.61 26.43 -10.79
N CYS A 768 -19.60 25.19 -10.28
CA CYS A 768 -18.50 24.24 -10.44
C CYS A 768 -18.96 22.90 -11.04
N THR A 769 -17.99 22.11 -11.50
CA THR A 769 -18.23 20.77 -12.05
C THR A 769 -18.65 19.77 -10.94
N PRO A 770 -19.29 18.64 -11.29
CA PRO A 770 -19.60 17.58 -10.32
C PRO A 770 -18.38 17.11 -9.51
N GLY A 771 -17.20 17.03 -10.13
CA GLY A 771 -15.96 16.65 -9.45
C GLY A 771 -15.50 17.68 -8.41
N GLU A 772 -15.59 18.97 -8.73
CA GLU A 772 -15.25 20.06 -7.81
C GLU A 772 -16.27 20.20 -6.67
N ALA A 773 -17.55 19.91 -6.93
CA ALA A 773 -18.58 19.86 -5.91
C ALA A 773 -18.37 18.69 -4.94
N LEU A 774 -17.99 17.51 -5.45
CA LEU A 774 -17.62 16.36 -4.61
C LEU A 774 -16.36 16.64 -3.78
N ALA A 775 -15.34 17.28 -4.36
CA ALA A 775 -14.15 17.70 -3.61
C ALA A 775 -14.51 18.70 -2.49
N SER A 776 -15.42 19.65 -2.77
CA SER A 776 -15.96 20.57 -1.76
C SER A 776 -16.70 19.83 -0.64
N LEU A 777 -17.53 18.84 -0.99
CA LEU A 777 -18.23 18.01 -0.01
C LEU A 777 -17.26 17.21 0.87
N VAL A 778 -16.24 16.60 0.26
CA VAL A 778 -15.18 15.87 0.98
C VAL A 778 -14.46 16.79 1.97
N GLN A 779 -14.15 18.02 1.57
CA GLN A 779 -13.56 19.00 2.47
C GLN A 779 -14.50 19.33 3.65
N MET A 780 -15.79 19.59 3.38
CA MET A 780 -16.79 19.84 4.42
C MET A 780 -16.89 18.67 5.41
N CYS A 781 -16.86 17.43 4.92
CA CYS A 781 -16.82 16.23 5.77
C CYS A 781 -15.58 16.22 6.68
N ASN A 782 -14.39 16.47 6.13
CA ASN A 782 -13.15 16.47 6.92
C ASN A 782 -13.15 17.59 7.98
N GLU A 783 -13.65 18.78 7.64
CA GLU A 783 -13.76 19.91 8.58
C GLU A 783 -14.72 19.61 9.75
N GLU A 784 -15.90 19.03 9.47
CA GLU A 784 -16.84 18.63 10.51
C GLU A 784 -16.30 17.48 11.36
N ALA A 785 -15.58 16.53 10.76
CA ALA A 785 -14.93 15.44 11.48
C ALA A 785 -13.82 15.94 12.41
N ASP A 786 -13.03 16.93 11.97
CA ASP A 786 -12.02 17.57 12.80
C ASP A 786 -12.63 18.32 14.00
N ILE A 787 -13.76 19.00 13.77
CA ILE A 787 -14.53 19.63 14.85
C ILE A 787 -15.03 18.58 15.84
N ALA A 788 -15.63 17.49 15.36
CA ALA A 788 -16.11 16.39 16.18
C ALA A 788 -14.97 15.76 17.00
N HIS A 789 -13.84 15.45 16.36
CA HIS A 789 -12.67 14.85 17.01
C HIS A 789 -12.11 15.74 18.14
N ARG A 790 -11.96 17.05 17.89
CA ARG A 790 -11.53 18.01 18.92
C ARG A 790 -12.52 18.13 20.07
N LEU A 791 -13.83 18.08 19.79
CA LEU A 791 -14.88 18.16 20.80
C LEU A 791 -14.92 16.90 21.66
N ILE A 792 -14.86 15.71 21.05
CA ILE A 792 -14.77 14.44 21.75
C ILE A 792 -13.55 14.46 22.68
N ALA A 793 -12.36 14.77 22.18
CA ALA A 793 -11.15 14.84 23.00
C ALA A 793 -11.26 15.83 24.18
N ARG A 794 -11.99 16.95 24.02
CA ARG A 794 -12.24 17.90 25.12
C ARG A 794 -13.23 17.37 26.15
N LEU A 795 -14.35 16.79 25.70
CA LEU A 795 -15.39 16.24 26.57
C LEU A 795 -14.89 15.00 27.33
N THR A 796 -14.12 14.13 26.67
CA THR A 796 -13.53 12.92 27.28
C THR A 796 -12.52 13.24 28.39
N ARG A 797 -11.89 14.42 28.37
CA ARG A 797 -10.95 14.87 29.42
C ARG A 797 -11.62 15.48 30.66
N GLN A 798 -12.93 15.70 30.62
CA GLN A 798 -13.65 16.20 31.78
C GLN A 798 -13.81 15.10 32.84
N ASP A 799 -13.83 15.48 34.11
CA ASP A 799 -14.03 14.55 35.24
C ASP A 799 -15.52 14.21 35.39
N ASN A 800 -16.10 13.62 34.34
CA ASN A 800 -17.49 13.16 34.29
C ASN A 800 -17.56 11.89 33.43
N GLU A 801 -17.90 10.77 34.05
CA GLU A 801 -17.96 9.44 33.41
C GLU A 801 -19.10 9.35 32.38
N GLU A 802 -20.30 9.83 32.71
CA GLU A 802 -21.45 9.80 31.81
C GLU A 802 -21.21 10.63 30.54
N LEU A 803 -20.52 11.78 30.67
CA LEU A 803 -20.17 12.62 29.53
C LEU A 803 -19.09 11.99 28.65
N ARG A 804 -18.18 11.22 29.25
CA ARG A 804 -17.18 10.42 28.54
C ARG A 804 -17.84 9.34 27.69
N ASP A 805 -18.70 8.54 28.31
CA ASP A 805 -19.42 7.46 27.63
C ASP A 805 -20.28 8.00 26.49
N TRP A 806 -20.92 9.15 26.70
CA TRP A 806 -21.69 9.84 25.66
C TRP A 806 -20.80 10.31 24.50
N ALA A 807 -19.66 10.93 24.77
CA ALA A 807 -18.72 11.38 23.73
C ALA A 807 -18.13 10.21 22.93
N ASP A 808 -17.81 9.09 23.61
CA ASP A 808 -17.33 7.87 22.97
C ASP A 808 -18.43 7.23 22.10
N ALA A 809 -19.68 7.23 22.55
CA ALA A 809 -20.82 6.78 21.74
C ALA A 809 -21.01 7.65 20.48
N MET A 810 -20.79 8.97 20.58
CA MET A 810 -20.79 9.87 19.42
C MET A 810 -19.64 9.56 18.45
N ALA A 811 -18.45 9.23 18.97
CA ALA A 811 -17.32 8.78 18.15
C ALA A 811 -17.66 7.49 17.38
N GLN A 812 -18.37 6.55 18.00
CA GLN A 812 -18.83 5.31 17.34
C GLN A 812 -19.84 5.60 16.22
N LEU A 813 -20.74 6.58 16.38
CA LEU A 813 -21.64 6.99 15.30
C LEU A 813 -20.86 7.56 14.10
N VAL A 814 -19.85 8.40 14.33
CA VAL A 814 -18.98 8.92 13.26
C VAL A 814 -18.23 7.78 12.58
N ALA A 815 -17.64 6.86 13.36
CA ALA A 815 -16.93 5.69 12.83
C ALA A 815 -17.86 4.80 11.99
N ALA A 816 -19.11 4.62 12.41
CA ALA A 816 -20.09 3.79 11.72
C ALA A 816 -20.49 4.33 10.33
N THR A 817 -20.26 5.62 10.04
CA THR A 817 -20.57 6.19 8.72
C THR A 817 -19.76 5.58 7.56
N ASP A 818 -18.61 4.97 7.83
CA ASP A 818 -17.83 4.20 6.85
C ASP A 818 -18.67 3.10 6.17
N TRP A 819 -19.67 2.58 6.89
CA TRP A 819 -20.60 1.60 6.35
C TRP A 819 -21.40 2.10 5.14
N HIS A 820 -21.70 3.40 5.06
CA HIS A 820 -22.36 3.97 3.87
C HIS A 820 -21.49 3.84 2.61
N VAL A 821 -20.16 3.78 2.78
CA VAL A 821 -19.19 3.58 1.70
C VAL A 821 -19.03 2.10 1.37
N SER A 822 -19.20 1.19 2.32
CA SER A 822 -18.84 -0.23 2.19
C SER A 822 -19.95 -1.20 1.73
N VAL A 823 -21.17 -0.75 1.44
CA VAL A 823 -22.37 -1.63 1.30
C VAL A 823 -23.06 -1.54 -0.05
N THR A 824 -23.65 -2.66 -0.49
CA THR A 824 -24.20 -2.91 -1.84
C THR A 824 -25.50 -2.19 -2.15
N ARG A 825 -26.00 -1.35 -1.23
CA ARG A 825 -27.25 -0.61 -1.43
C ARG A 825 -27.23 0.18 -2.75
N TRP A 826 -26.03 0.63 -3.14
CA TRP A 826 -25.77 1.42 -4.34
C TRP A 826 -25.00 0.67 -5.45
N SER A 827 -24.93 -0.67 -5.39
CA SER A 827 -24.27 -1.46 -6.43
C SER A 827 -25.23 -1.77 -7.57
N ALA A 828 -24.92 -1.27 -8.77
CA ALA A 828 -25.69 -1.52 -9.98
C ALA A 828 -25.39 -2.92 -10.55
N GLU A 829 -26.16 -3.93 -10.16
CA GLU A 829 -26.46 -5.06 -11.05
C GLU A 829 -27.97 -5.04 -11.35
N PRO A 830 -28.39 -4.94 -12.62
CA PRO A 830 -29.78 -5.17 -12.97
C PRO A 830 -30.12 -6.64 -12.69
N PRO A 831 -31.34 -6.96 -12.22
CA PRO A 831 -31.76 -8.35 -12.09
C PRO A 831 -31.61 -9.06 -13.44
N ALA A 832 -31.00 -10.25 -13.44
CA ALA A 832 -30.92 -11.09 -14.61
C ALA A 832 -32.32 -11.25 -15.23
N ALA A 833 -32.43 -10.99 -16.53
CA ALA A 833 -33.68 -11.14 -17.27
C ALA A 833 -34.27 -12.53 -17.00
N PRO A 834 -35.59 -12.66 -16.80
CA PRO A 834 -36.19 -13.97 -16.59
C PRO A 834 -35.88 -14.84 -17.80
N GLY A 835 -35.14 -15.93 -17.58
CA GLY A 835 -34.80 -16.89 -18.61
C GLY A 835 -36.05 -17.41 -19.34
N PRO A 836 -35.91 -17.86 -20.60
CA PRO A 836 -37.05 -18.30 -21.39
C PRO A 836 -37.83 -19.39 -20.63
N ARG A 837 -39.12 -19.14 -20.40
CA ARG A 837 -40.04 -20.12 -19.79
C ARG A 837 -39.90 -21.45 -20.53
N SER A 838 -39.44 -22.48 -19.84
CA SER A 838 -39.54 -23.85 -20.35
C SER A 838 -41.03 -24.17 -20.49
N ALA A 839 -41.42 -24.55 -21.71
CA ALA A 839 -42.75 -25.07 -21.99
C ALA A 839 -42.90 -26.43 -21.30
N ALA A 840 -43.37 -26.41 -20.05
CA ALA A 840 -43.81 -27.60 -19.34
C ALA A 840 -45.34 -27.70 -19.42
N GLY A 841 -45.78 -28.62 -20.27
CA GLY A 841 -47.04 -29.38 -20.24
C GLY A 841 -48.28 -28.73 -19.62
N SER A 842 -49.20 -28.29 -20.48
CA SER A 842 -50.61 -28.09 -20.14
C SER A 842 -51.23 -29.38 -19.56
N PRO A 843 -51.84 -29.38 -18.37
CA PRO A 843 -52.80 -30.41 -18.00
C PRO A 843 -54.16 -30.02 -18.59
N GLN A 844 -54.62 -30.79 -19.58
CA GLN A 844 -56.01 -30.75 -20.03
C GLN A 844 -56.92 -31.20 -18.88
N VAL A 845 -57.73 -30.28 -18.36
CA VAL A 845 -58.94 -30.63 -17.61
C VAL A 845 -60.12 -30.14 -18.45
N GLY A 846 -60.78 -31.08 -19.11
CA GLY A 846 -62.01 -30.83 -19.84
C GLY A 846 -63.16 -30.57 -18.88
N VAL A 847 -63.88 -29.48 -19.13
CA VAL A 847 -65.23 -29.27 -18.58
C VAL A 847 -66.17 -29.14 -19.77
N ARG A 848 -67.01 -30.17 -19.95
CA ARG A 848 -68.25 -30.06 -20.73
C ARG A 848 -69.27 -29.31 -19.89
N LEU A 849 -69.89 -28.28 -20.46
CA LEU A 849 -71.16 -27.73 -19.96
C LEU A 849 -72.27 -28.08 -20.96
N PRO A 850 -73.45 -28.52 -20.50
CA PRO A 850 -74.62 -28.64 -21.36
C PRO A 850 -75.50 -27.37 -21.25
N GLY A 851 -75.93 -26.85 -22.40
CA GLY A 851 -77.02 -25.89 -22.53
C GLY A 851 -76.63 -24.43 -22.36
#